data_AF-A0A813L6A8-F1
#
_entry.id   AF-A0A813L6A8-F1
#
_cell.length_a   1.000
_cell.length_b   1.000
_cell.length_c   1.000
_cell.angle_alpha   90.00
_cell.angle_beta   90.00
_cell.angle_gamma   90.00
#
_symmetry.space_group_name_H-M   'P 1'
#
loop_
_entity.id
_entity.type
_entity.pdbx_description
1 polymer ?
#
loop_
_entity_poly.entity_id
_entity_poly.type
_entity_poly.pdbx_seq_one_letter_code
_entity_poly.pdbx_strand_id
1 'polypeptide(L)'
;MDPSSLFQCLHFPGGLTQTDWFSMFQGGLGLGYGVTAYNQNAYCNDVSWRQNQMYQEKNYHLSWVAIAREDVREMMSISVNRINNYMLVATLIMAVAADALFFVQTFHDDSPGFVLNAFWLSMGISIAFFALSIMFGIKGQNSAFVNTMRLLTWEIRPENPAPYIHDYMGQASKYEKDGLKQLFRVPGVSPSYNHARRSKSESREHSGDRELGSHAAVTHGQGSLRSRKSGSSRGGLDDYEEQQPAALEQLVPRTKELIYLARFAHYMQLWIPYEANAKYCIGLGLITLAQGGAYFSLGMLRWSSEYGAVPAVAMMVIFVYLTIMVYMQNYRAKHYFVTWLVVFLFAWGPTAAAVGTLVQYPPIIRQVCAPLTCLGQCCLYLGVFFVSFVELKPPSTVANQYIEGLHGERFTTWSPGTKHIVDPSMAHETEDKLRQSFRGKSFTRQLSQKVFGKTLAEDENNYNNNNNNSNNNNSLPEVGGEASTPQSERVEEETALLVQRTCIRLVRSTLFLSALLWASLLFVEVLSSSHSMAEDAKNGYSGVVNLQELPIDWPSDATWLHALTCRRGSEFFVANRYQVFRVDPTRRTAKAEPCGDLQWPITDVSSHCNSTSGPCRPLVLLEDALAGGRPGASVVVDCGATAGKMPLLREPVTAQRFSVNAMPSTAAELLALHGGRVVEYGQALPGSPLKGFSPRCERAAVGDDVLSIDTAGDRLFVFRPRAEKDGAPTVSGSVDVRLLLSSEKIGTWQLPPDHDSLVSGCALDAKTVVLLTGGAQPRLWLGQV
;
A
#
# COMPACT_ATOMS: atom_id res chain seq x y z
N MET A 1 -6.24 -71.51 51.13
CA MET A 1 -5.63 -72.85 51.11
C MET A 1 -4.91 -73.01 52.44
N ASP A 2 -5.62 -73.65 53.36
CA ASP A 2 -5.22 -74.22 54.66
C ASP A 2 -4.11 -75.29 54.51
N PRO A 3 -3.57 -75.91 55.60
CA PRO A 3 -3.98 -75.83 57.02
C PRO A 3 -2.86 -75.76 58.10
N SER A 4 -3.34 -75.50 59.33
CA SER A 4 -2.89 -75.99 60.65
C SER A 4 -2.07 -75.03 61.55
N SER A 5 -2.42 -74.77 62.82
CA SER A 5 -3.29 -75.47 63.77
C SER A 5 -3.86 -74.49 64.81
N LEU A 6 -5.13 -74.72 65.15
CA LEU A 6 -5.93 -74.11 66.20
C LEU A 6 -5.98 -75.13 67.36
N PHE A 7 -6.06 -74.66 68.62
CA PHE A 7 -6.09 -75.36 69.92
C PHE A 7 -4.73 -75.66 70.61
N GLN A 8 -4.43 -74.97 71.72
CA GLN A 8 -4.66 -75.48 73.09
C GLN A 8 -4.12 -74.56 74.21
N CYS A 9 -4.97 -74.39 75.22
CA CYS A 9 -4.66 -74.23 76.65
C CYS A 9 -4.10 -72.90 77.19
N LEU A 10 -5.05 -72.07 77.63
CA LEU A 10 -5.03 -71.38 78.93
C LEU A 10 -4.45 -72.30 80.03
N HIS A 11 -3.26 -71.98 80.49
CA HIS A 11 -2.75 -72.40 81.80
C HIS A 11 -2.12 -71.18 82.46
N PHE A 12 -2.78 -70.68 83.49
CA PHE A 12 -2.21 -69.77 84.48
C PHE A 12 -1.65 -70.66 85.61
N PRO A 13 -0.33 -70.80 85.79
CA PRO A 13 0.23 -71.22 87.06
C PRO A 13 0.70 -69.98 87.81
N GLY A 14 0.13 -69.79 89.00
CA GLY A 14 0.59 -68.79 89.94
C GLY A 14 2.04 -69.05 90.38
N GLY A 15 2.73 -67.95 90.66
CA GLY A 15 4.05 -67.93 91.27
C GLY A 15 4.96 -66.94 90.57
N LEU A 16 4.89 -65.66 90.96
CA LEU A 16 5.92 -64.66 90.63
C LEU A 16 7.26 -65.14 91.19
N THR A 17 8.06 -65.79 90.34
CA THR A 17 9.43 -66.14 90.68
C THR A 17 10.32 -64.92 90.44
N GLN A 18 11.46 -64.82 91.14
CA GLN A 18 12.36 -63.65 91.06
C GLN A 18 12.88 -63.38 89.63
N THR A 19 12.78 -64.36 88.73
CA THR A 19 13.07 -64.25 87.28
C THR A 19 11.96 -63.57 86.45
N ASP A 20 10.71 -63.52 86.93
CA ASP A 20 9.59 -62.85 86.25
C ASP A 20 9.70 -61.32 86.32
N TRP A 21 10.30 -60.80 87.38
CA TRP A 21 10.62 -59.37 87.45
C TRP A 21 11.64 -58.97 86.39
N PHE A 22 12.61 -59.83 86.10
CA PHE A 22 13.58 -59.58 85.02
C PHE A 22 12.96 -59.73 83.63
N SER A 23 12.04 -60.67 83.41
CA SER A 23 11.32 -60.77 82.12
C SER A 23 10.35 -59.61 81.88
N MET A 24 9.67 -59.11 82.93
CA MET A 24 8.88 -57.88 82.87
C MET A 24 9.76 -56.64 82.63
N PHE A 25 10.92 -56.56 83.28
CA PHE A 25 11.86 -55.44 83.08
C PHE A 25 12.49 -55.49 81.68
N GLN A 26 12.82 -56.68 81.17
CA GLN A 26 13.36 -56.87 79.82
C GLN A 26 12.28 -56.61 78.75
N GLY A 27 11.03 -56.98 79.00
CA GLY A 27 9.88 -56.61 78.17
C GLY A 27 9.57 -55.11 78.22
N GLY A 28 9.69 -54.47 79.40
CA GLY A 28 9.56 -53.03 79.57
C GLY A 28 10.66 -52.22 78.89
N LEU A 29 11.91 -52.68 78.97
CA LEU A 29 13.03 -52.12 78.21
C LEU A 29 12.84 -52.34 76.70
N GLY A 30 12.37 -53.52 76.27
CA GLY A 30 12.06 -53.81 74.87
C GLY A 30 10.95 -52.91 74.30
N LEU A 31 9.89 -52.67 75.07
CA LEU A 31 8.84 -51.69 74.73
C LEU A 31 9.38 -50.26 74.71
N GLY A 32 10.26 -49.91 75.65
CA GLY A 32 10.99 -48.65 75.66
C GLY A 32 11.77 -48.45 74.36
N TYR A 33 12.65 -49.40 73.99
CA TYR A 33 13.40 -49.36 72.73
C TYR A 33 12.50 -49.35 71.49
N GLY A 34 11.38 -50.07 71.52
CA GLY A 34 10.41 -50.08 70.42
C GLY A 34 9.73 -48.73 70.21
N VAL A 35 9.30 -48.07 71.28
CA VAL A 35 8.68 -46.73 71.23
C VAL A 35 9.69 -45.67 70.79
N THR A 36 10.93 -45.74 71.28
CA THR A 36 11.97 -44.78 70.91
C THR A 36 12.40 -44.94 69.45
N ALA A 37 12.59 -46.17 68.97
CA ALA A 37 12.87 -46.46 67.56
C ALA A 37 11.71 -46.06 66.63
N TYR A 38 10.46 -46.29 67.06
CA TYR A 38 9.28 -45.84 66.31
C TYR A 38 9.24 -44.31 66.17
N ASN A 39 9.42 -43.57 67.27
CA ASN A 39 9.39 -42.11 67.24
C ASN A 39 10.56 -41.51 66.45
N GLN A 40 11.75 -42.11 66.52
CA GLN A 40 12.88 -41.73 65.67
C GLN A 40 12.56 -41.94 64.18
N ASN A 41 12.04 -43.11 63.81
CA ASN A 41 11.66 -43.40 62.41
C ASN A 41 10.52 -42.50 61.93
N ALA A 42 9.52 -42.22 62.78
CA ALA A 42 8.44 -41.29 62.48
C ALA A 42 8.97 -39.87 62.24
N TYR A 43 9.90 -39.38 63.07
CA TYR A 43 10.56 -38.09 62.86
C TYR A 43 11.37 -38.05 61.56
N CYS A 44 12.19 -39.07 61.29
CA CYS A 44 12.94 -39.17 60.04
C CYS A 44 12.03 -39.17 58.81
N ASN A 45 10.90 -39.88 58.87
CA ASN A 45 9.88 -39.89 57.82
C ASN A 45 9.20 -38.53 57.66
N ASP A 46 8.79 -37.87 58.75
CA ASP A 46 8.17 -36.54 58.68
C ASP A 46 9.11 -35.50 58.08
N VAL A 47 10.39 -35.53 58.46
CA VAL A 47 11.42 -34.64 57.89
C VAL A 47 11.62 -34.94 56.41
N SER A 48 11.68 -36.22 56.01
CA SER A 48 11.85 -36.60 54.61
C SER A 48 10.63 -36.21 53.76
N TRP A 49 9.41 -36.35 54.28
CA TRP A 49 8.18 -35.89 53.62
C TRP A 49 8.17 -34.38 53.41
N ARG A 50 8.58 -33.59 54.41
CA ARG A 50 8.68 -32.12 54.28
C ARG A 50 9.74 -31.71 53.27
N GLN A 51 10.89 -32.37 53.28
CA GLN A 51 11.93 -32.15 52.28
C GLN A 51 11.40 -32.45 50.88
N ASN A 52 10.74 -33.61 50.70
CA ASN A 52 10.14 -34.01 49.44
C ASN A 52 9.07 -33.01 48.96
N GLN A 53 8.20 -32.52 49.86
CA GLN A 53 7.22 -31.48 49.52
C GLN A 53 7.91 -30.19 49.07
N MET A 54 8.93 -29.73 49.78
CA MET A 54 9.67 -28.52 49.38
C MET A 54 10.40 -28.70 48.03
N TYR A 55 10.96 -29.88 47.77
CA TYR A 55 11.53 -30.20 46.47
C TYR A 55 10.46 -30.22 45.37
N GLN A 56 9.27 -30.75 45.65
CA GLN A 56 8.16 -30.73 44.71
C GLN A 56 7.68 -29.30 44.42
N GLU A 57 7.50 -28.45 45.43
CA GLU A 57 7.14 -27.04 45.24
C GLU A 57 8.21 -26.28 44.45
N LYS A 58 9.50 -26.54 44.72
CA LYS A 58 10.61 -25.96 43.96
C LYS A 58 10.64 -26.43 42.51
N ASN A 59 10.49 -27.74 42.29
CA ASN A 59 10.46 -28.31 40.95
C ASN A 59 9.24 -27.81 40.18
N TYR A 60 8.10 -27.63 40.85
CA TYR A 60 6.92 -27.00 40.27
C TYR A 60 7.19 -25.55 39.86
N HIS A 61 7.81 -24.74 40.72
CA HIS A 61 8.16 -23.35 40.39
C HIS A 61 9.17 -23.26 39.24
N LEU A 62 10.23 -24.07 39.24
CA LEU A 62 11.20 -24.13 38.15
C LEU A 62 10.55 -24.56 36.83
N SER A 63 9.67 -25.57 36.89
CA SER A 63 8.90 -26.03 35.73
C SER A 63 7.97 -24.93 35.22
N TRP A 64 7.27 -24.22 36.10
CA TRP A 64 6.39 -23.12 35.75
C TRP A 64 7.15 -21.96 35.09
N VAL A 65 8.29 -21.53 35.64
CA VAL A 65 9.14 -20.49 35.02
C VAL A 65 9.65 -20.97 33.65
N ALA A 66 10.02 -22.25 33.51
CA ALA A 66 10.46 -22.81 32.24
C ALA A 66 9.33 -22.77 31.19
N ILE A 67 8.10 -23.14 31.57
CA ILE A 67 6.91 -23.07 30.72
C ILE A 67 6.62 -21.61 30.32
N ALA A 68 6.58 -20.68 31.28
CA ALA A 68 6.30 -19.27 31.01
C ALA A 68 7.32 -18.63 30.05
N ARG A 69 8.60 -19.01 30.14
CA ARG A 69 9.64 -18.55 29.20
C ARG A 69 9.43 -19.12 27.80
N GLU A 70 9.00 -20.38 27.71
CA GLU A 70 8.74 -21.02 26.42
C GLU A 70 7.49 -20.42 25.75
N ASP A 71 6.43 -20.18 26.49
CA ASP A 71 5.23 -19.48 26.01
C ASP A 71 5.57 -18.10 25.43
N VAL A 72 6.38 -17.31 26.16
CA VAL A 72 6.81 -15.97 25.70
C VAL A 72 7.62 -16.06 24.41
N ARG A 73 8.52 -17.06 24.28
CA ARG A 73 9.28 -17.29 23.04
C ARG A 73 8.37 -17.69 21.89
N GLU A 74 7.38 -18.56 22.14
CA GLU A 74 6.44 -19.01 21.12
C GLU A 74 5.56 -17.85 20.63
N MET A 75 4.96 -17.07 21.55
CA MET A 75 4.15 -15.90 21.21
C MET A 75 4.94 -14.83 20.45
N MET A 76 6.20 -14.60 20.87
CA MET A 76 7.11 -13.72 20.15
C MET A 76 7.43 -14.26 18.76
N SER A 77 7.76 -15.55 18.65
CA SER A 77 8.07 -16.22 17.37
C SER A 77 6.92 -16.09 16.38
N ILE A 78 5.68 -16.28 16.83
CA ILE A 78 4.47 -16.08 16.02
C ILE A 78 4.38 -14.63 15.51
N SER A 79 4.61 -13.64 16.39
CA SER A 79 4.53 -12.22 16.04
C SER A 79 5.63 -11.81 15.04
N VAL A 80 6.87 -12.25 15.29
CA VAL A 80 8.01 -11.98 14.40
C VAL A 80 7.82 -12.67 13.06
N ASN A 81 7.36 -13.92 13.03
CA ASN A 81 7.09 -14.64 11.78
C ASN A 81 6.02 -13.92 10.94
N ARG A 82 4.98 -13.39 11.59
CA ARG A 82 3.94 -12.57 10.92
C ARG A 82 4.52 -11.28 10.32
N ILE A 83 5.35 -10.54 11.07
CA ILE A 83 6.04 -9.34 10.58
C ILE A 83 6.96 -9.69 9.39
N ASN A 84 7.71 -10.78 9.49
CA ASN A 84 8.63 -11.24 8.46
C ASN A 84 7.89 -11.60 7.17
N ASN A 85 6.73 -12.25 7.27
CA ASN A 85 5.86 -12.54 6.15
C ASN A 85 5.35 -11.26 5.46
N TYR A 86 4.96 -10.24 6.21
CA TYR A 86 4.58 -8.94 5.64
C TYR A 86 5.74 -8.26 4.91
N MET A 87 6.94 -8.30 5.49
CA MET A 87 8.14 -7.74 4.86
C MET A 87 8.49 -8.48 3.55
N LEU A 88 8.44 -9.81 3.55
CA LEU A 88 8.72 -10.63 2.37
C LEU A 88 7.72 -10.35 1.25
N VAL A 89 6.42 -10.38 1.56
CA VAL A 89 5.36 -10.08 0.58
C VAL A 89 5.50 -8.66 0.02
N ALA A 90 5.73 -7.66 0.88
CA ALA A 90 5.95 -6.29 0.43
C ALA A 90 7.17 -6.17 -0.50
N THR A 91 8.26 -6.89 -0.21
CA THR A 91 9.49 -6.86 -1.02
C THR A 91 9.27 -7.49 -2.40
N LEU A 92 8.60 -8.64 -2.46
CA LEU A 92 8.29 -9.30 -3.74
C LEU A 92 7.41 -8.42 -4.63
N ILE A 93 6.36 -7.83 -4.06
CA ILE A 93 5.42 -6.99 -4.82
C ILE A 93 6.08 -5.67 -5.23
N MET A 94 6.91 -5.08 -4.37
CA MET A 94 7.71 -3.91 -4.71
C MET A 94 8.66 -4.20 -5.88
N ALA A 95 9.27 -5.38 -5.94
CA ALA A 95 10.11 -5.79 -7.06
C ALA A 95 9.30 -5.87 -8.37
N VAL A 96 8.11 -6.46 -8.35
CA VAL A 96 7.21 -6.49 -9.52
C VAL A 96 6.77 -5.08 -9.93
N ALA A 97 6.48 -4.21 -8.97
CA ALA A 97 6.10 -2.83 -9.25
C ALA A 97 7.27 -2.02 -9.86
N ALA A 98 8.49 -2.24 -9.37
CA ALA A 98 9.70 -1.63 -9.92
C ALA A 98 9.99 -2.16 -11.33
N ASP A 99 9.85 -3.47 -11.55
CA ASP A 99 10.00 -4.10 -12.86
C ASP A 99 9.02 -3.49 -13.88
N ALA A 100 7.75 -3.37 -13.50
CA ALA A 100 6.73 -2.72 -14.33
C ALA A 100 7.03 -1.24 -14.62
N LEU A 101 7.73 -0.52 -13.74
CA LEU A 101 8.19 0.86 -14.05
C LEU A 101 9.30 0.87 -15.10
N PHE A 102 10.26 -0.05 -15.03
CA PHE A 102 11.43 -0.02 -15.92
C PHE A 102 11.16 -0.66 -17.29
N PHE A 103 10.33 -1.69 -17.36
CA PHE A 103 10.05 -2.42 -18.61
C PHE A 103 8.97 -1.78 -19.48
N VAL A 104 8.15 -0.88 -18.94
CA VAL A 104 7.12 -0.17 -19.69
C VAL A 104 7.73 1.03 -20.44
N GLN A 105 8.58 0.72 -21.42
CA GLN A 105 9.14 1.71 -22.35
C GLN A 105 8.29 1.87 -23.63
N THR A 106 7.26 1.06 -23.82
CA THR A 106 6.52 0.94 -25.09
C THR A 106 5.03 1.23 -24.96
N PHE A 107 4.67 2.34 -24.29
CA PHE A 107 3.33 2.89 -24.51
C PHE A 107 3.20 3.31 -25.98
N HIS A 108 2.04 3.05 -26.57
CA HIS A 108 1.75 3.51 -27.93
C HIS A 108 1.81 5.05 -27.96
N ASP A 109 2.43 5.64 -28.98
CA ASP A 109 2.63 7.10 -29.10
C ASP A 109 1.33 7.91 -29.04
N ASP A 110 0.21 7.27 -29.38
CA ASP A 110 -1.13 7.87 -29.35
C ASP A 110 -1.80 7.83 -27.96
N SER A 111 -1.18 7.19 -26.96
CA SER A 111 -1.75 7.06 -25.62
C SER A 111 -1.92 8.44 -24.97
N PRO A 112 -3.09 8.75 -24.37
CA PRO A 112 -3.28 10.04 -23.73
C PRO A 112 -2.28 10.29 -22.59
N GLY A 113 -1.58 11.42 -22.66
CA GLY A 113 -0.54 11.79 -21.68
C GLY A 113 -1.02 11.76 -20.21
N PHE A 114 -2.27 12.13 -19.94
CA PHE A 114 -2.81 12.09 -18.57
C PHE A 114 -2.89 10.67 -18.00
N VAL A 115 -3.16 9.65 -18.84
CA VAL A 115 -3.19 8.23 -18.41
C VAL A 115 -1.79 7.75 -18.08
N LEU A 116 -0.82 8.16 -18.91
CA LEU A 116 0.60 7.86 -18.70
C LEU A 116 1.09 8.47 -17.38
N ASN A 117 0.82 9.76 -17.15
CA ASN A 117 1.17 10.46 -15.91
C ASN A 117 0.51 9.81 -14.69
N ALA A 118 -0.78 9.44 -14.79
CA ALA A 118 -1.51 8.75 -13.74
C ALA A 118 -0.91 7.36 -13.41
N PHE A 119 -0.47 6.62 -14.43
CA PHE A 119 0.25 5.35 -14.26
C PHE A 119 1.55 5.55 -13.47
N TRP A 120 2.45 6.42 -13.96
CA TRP A 120 3.75 6.66 -13.34
C TRP A 120 3.62 7.11 -11.88
N LEU A 121 2.70 8.04 -11.62
CA LEU A 121 2.47 8.55 -10.27
C LEU A 121 1.90 7.47 -9.33
N SER A 122 0.94 6.67 -9.79
CA SER A 122 0.36 5.59 -8.99
C SER A 122 1.39 4.52 -8.63
N MET A 123 2.24 4.14 -9.60
CA MET A 123 3.32 3.18 -9.39
C MET A 123 4.38 3.71 -8.44
N GLY A 124 4.78 4.97 -8.56
CA GLY A 124 5.73 5.61 -7.65
C GLY A 124 5.22 5.67 -6.21
N ILE A 125 3.95 6.03 -6.02
CA ILE A 125 3.29 6.04 -4.70
C ILE A 125 3.21 4.62 -4.11
N SER A 126 2.91 3.62 -4.93
CA SER A 126 2.86 2.22 -4.50
C SER A 126 4.19 1.75 -3.94
N ILE A 127 5.30 2.01 -4.65
CA ILE A 127 6.66 1.66 -4.19
C ILE A 127 6.99 2.37 -2.87
N ALA A 128 6.62 3.64 -2.72
CA ALA A 128 6.83 4.37 -1.47
C ALA A 128 6.11 3.72 -0.27
N PHE A 129 4.87 3.25 -0.46
CA PHE A 129 4.13 2.54 0.59
C PHE A 129 4.72 1.15 0.90
N PHE A 130 5.17 0.40 -0.10
CA PHE A 130 5.86 -0.88 0.17
C PHE A 130 7.19 -0.68 0.89
N ALA A 131 7.97 0.34 0.53
CA ALA A 131 9.20 0.68 1.23
C ALA A 131 8.94 1.05 2.71
N LEU A 132 7.87 1.81 3.00
CA LEU A 132 7.45 2.09 4.38
C LEU A 132 7.04 0.83 5.13
N SER A 133 6.33 -0.10 4.48
CA SER A 133 5.98 -1.38 5.09
C SER A 133 7.23 -2.18 5.48
N ILE A 134 8.22 -2.29 4.60
CA ILE A 134 9.49 -2.98 4.87
C ILE A 134 10.23 -2.30 6.03
N MET A 135 10.29 -0.97 6.04
CA MET A 135 10.92 -0.21 7.13
C MET A 135 10.26 -0.47 8.49
N PHE A 136 8.92 -0.49 8.53
CA PHE A 136 8.19 -0.85 9.75
C PHE A 136 8.40 -2.31 10.13
N GLY A 137 8.49 -3.22 9.16
CA GLY A 137 8.82 -4.62 9.40
C GLY A 137 10.16 -4.80 10.11
N ILE A 138 11.23 -4.18 9.57
CA ILE A 138 12.58 -4.24 10.15
C ILE A 138 12.60 -3.65 11.57
N LYS A 139 12.01 -2.46 11.76
CA LYS A 139 11.96 -1.82 13.08
C LYS A 139 11.12 -2.63 14.08
N GLY A 140 9.99 -3.18 13.64
CA GLY A 140 9.11 -4.02 14.45
C GLY A 140 9.80 -5.29 14.91
N GLN A 141 10.53 -5.97 14.00
CA GLN A 141 11.30 -7.16 14.30
C GLN A 141 12.39 -6.87 15.34
N ASN A 142 13.22 -5.84 15.13
CA ASN A 142 14.29 -5.47 16.06
C ASN A 142 13.73 -5.08 17.44
N SER A 143 12.62 -4.33 17.47
CA SER A 143 11.93 -3.97 18.71
C SER A 143 11.40 -5.22 19.44
N ALA A 144 10.80 -6.17 18.74
CA ALA A 144 10.30 -7.42 19.33
C ALA A 144 11.44 -8.26 19.94
N PHE A 145 12.59 -8.37 19.26
CA PHE A 145 13.76 -9.10 19.78
C PHE A 145 14.33 -8.47 21.05
N VAL A 146 14.63 -7.17 21.03
CA VAL A 146 15.26 -6.48 22.16
C VAL A 146 14.34 -6.50 23.38
N ASN A 147 13.06 -6.20 23.19
CA ASN A 147 12.10 -6.12 24.30
C ASN A 147 11.77 -7.50 24.88
N THR A 148 11.64 -8.53 24.05
CA THR A 148 11.43 -9.90 24.55
C THR A 148 12.68 -10.44 25.25
N MET A 149 13.88 -10.13 24.74
CA MET A 149 15.12 -10.45 25.43
C MET A 149 15.18 -9.76 26.80
N ARG A 150 14.77 -8.50 26.90
CA ARG A 150 14.70 -7.76 28.17
C ARG A 150 13.72 -8.41 29.15
N LEU A 151 12.51 -8.75 28.69
CA LEU A 151 11.52 -9.46 29.50
C LEU A 151 12.05 -10.81 30.03
N LEU A 152 12.66 -11.62 29.16
CA LEU A 152 13.20 -12.93 29.52
C LEU A 152 14.44 -12.84 30.42
N THR A 153 15.20 -11.74 30.40
CA THR A 153 16.44 -11.61 31.19
C THR A 153 16.22 -10.94 32.54
N TRP A 154 15.31 -9.96 32.61
CA TRP A 154 15.09 -9.15 33.81
C TRP A 154 13.86 -9.58 34.61
N GLU A 155 12.74 -9.88 33.95
CA GLU A 155 11.46 -10.12 34.64
C GLU A 155 11.18 -11.61 34.84
N ILE A 156 11.44 -12.46 33.83
CA ILE A 156 11.19 -13.91 33.89
C ILE A 156 12.50 -14.67 34.12
N ARG A 157 13.32 -14.16 35.04
CA ARG A 157 14.53 -14.85 35.47
C ARG A 157 14.13 -15.97 36.44
N PRO A 158 14.72 -17.17 36.35
CA PRO A 158 14.68 -18.08 37.48
C PRO A 158 15.25 -17.32 38.68
N GLU A 159 14.44 -17.13 39.73
CA GLU A 159 14.93 -16.52 40.96
C GLU A 159 16.20 -17.27 41.38
N ASN A 160 17.25 -16.53 41.75
CA ASN A 160 18.43 -17.13 42.37
C ASN A 160 17.88 -18.01 43.50
N PRO A 161 18.19 -19.33 43.55
CA PRO A 161 17.48 -20.26 44.41
C PRO A 161 17.36 -19.63 45.78
N ALA A 162 16.11 -19.40 46.24
CA ALA A 162 15.84 -18.72 47.49
C ALA A 162 16.84 -19.27 48.52
N PRO A 163 17.64 -18.41 49.20
CA PRO A 163 18.69 -18.89 50.08
C PRO A 163 18.08 -19.90 51.04
N TYR A 164 18.40 -21.18 50.83
CA TYR A 164 17.83 -22.30 51.56
C TYR A 164 18.50 -22.30 52.93
N ILE A 165 18.16 -21.33 53.77
CA ILE A 165 18.57 -21.28 55.17
C ILE A 165 17.61 -22.15 55.98
N HIS A 166 17.20 -23.29 55.41
CA HIS A 166 16.52 -24.30 56.20
C HIS A 166 17.59 -25.08 56.94
N ASP A 167 17.87 -24.63 58.15
CA ASP A 167 18.86 -25.21 59.03
C ASP A 167 18.38 -26.58 59.54
N TYR A 168 18.52 -27.60 58.70
CA TYR A 168 18.22 -28.99 59.06
C TYR A 168 19.05 -29.43 60.26
N MET A 169 20.28 -28.94 60.37
CA MET A 169 21.15 -29.17 61.52
C MET A 169 20.59 -28.52 62.79
N GLY A 170 20.03 -27.32 62.68
CA GLY A 170 19.35 -26.63 63.78
C GLY A 170 18.06 -27.33 64.21
N GLN A 171 17.28 -27.88 63.28
CA GLN A 171 16.08 -28.68 63.60
C GLN A 171 16.45 -30.03 64.23
N ALA A 172 17.42 -30.74 63.66
CA ALA A 172 17.94 -31.98 64.24
C ALA A 172 18.55 -31.74 65.63
N SER A 173 19.36 -30.68 65.79
CA SER A 173 19.93 -30.30 67.08
C SER A 173 18.85 -29.93 68.11
N LYS A 174 17.76 -29.27 67.70
CA LYS A 174 16.61 -29.01 68.59
C LYS A 174 15.90 -30.30 68.99
N TYR A 175 15.70 -31.23 68.04
CA TYR A 175 15.12 -32.52 68.32
C TYR A 175 15.96 -33.33 69.31
N GLU A 176 17.29 -33.33 69.13
CA GLU A 176 18.25 -33.95 70.07
C GLU A 176 18.24 -33.27 71.45
N LYS A 177 18.20 -31.93 71.50
CA LYS A 177 18.18 -31.16 72.76
C LYS A 177 16.89 -31.35 73.56
N ASP A 178 15.76 -31.52 72.88
CA ASP A 178 14.48 -31.81 73.52
C ASP A 178 14.39 -33.26 74.04
N GLY A 179 15.35 -34.11 73.63
CA GLY A 179 15.75 -35.36 74.27
C GLY A 179 14.59 -36.30 74.58
N LEU A 180 14.22 -36.41 75.86
CA LEU A 180 13.21 -37.37 76.33
C LEU A 180 11.77 -36.96 76.00
N LYS A 181 11.47 -35.67 75.86
CA LYS A 181 10.07 -35.21 75.70
C LYS A 181 9.53 -35.47 74.30
N GLN A 182 10.40 -35.40 73.28
CA GLN A 182 10.03 -35.75 71.90
C GLN A 182 10.05 -37.28 71.69
N LEU A 183 10.87 -38.00 72.46
CA LEU A 183 10.98 -39.46 72.43
C LEU A 183 9.72 -40.20 72.94
N PHE A 184 8.82 -39.53 73.67
CA PHE A 184 7.53 -40.07 74.13
C PHE A 184 6.32 -39.41 73.47
N ARG A 185 6.47 -38.92 72.24
CA ARG A 185 5.34 -38.30 71.53
C ARG A 185 4.27 -39.35 71.20
N VAL A 186 3.01 -38.96 71.37
CA VAL A 186 1.88 -39.76 70.91
C VAL A 186 1.83 -39.69 69.38
N PRO A 187 1.77 -40.82 68.67
CA PRO A 187 1.66 -40.84 67.21
C PRO A 187 0.46 -40.01 66.74
N GLY A 188 0.63 -39.17 65.72
CA GLY A 188 -0.44 -38.38 65.11
C GLY A 188 -0.60 -36.94 65.64
N VAL A 189 0.09 -36.55 66.71
CA VAL A 189 0.07 -35.16 67.23
C VAL A 189 1.38 -34.45 66.87
N SER A 190 1.47 -33.97 65.63
CA SER A 190 2.61 -33.13 65.21
C SER A 190 2.43 -31.72 65.79
N PRO A 191 3.45 -31.13 66.42
CA PRO A 191 3.38 -29.77 66.95
C PRO A 191 3.40 -28.81 65.76
N SER A 192 2.55 -27.79 65.79
CA SER A 192 2.69 -26.69 64.85
C SER A 192 3.98 -25.94 65.18
N TYR A 193 5.00 -26.09 64.31
CA TYR A 193 6.31 -25.42 64.49
C TYR A 193 6.23 -23.90 64.27
N ASN A 194 5.06 -23.34 63.97
CA ASN A 194 4.87 -21.93 63.66
C ASN A 194 5.03 -20.98 64.87
N HIS A 195 4.97 -21.47 66.11
CA HIS A 195 4.97 -20.59 67.29
C HIS A 195 6.34 -19.98 67.67
N ALA A 196 7.46 -20.58 67.27
CA ALA A 196 8.77 -20.12 67.75
C ALA A 196 9.32 -18.88 67.03
N ARG A 197 8.79 -18.52 65.84
CA ARG A 197 9.27 -17.37 65.07
C ARG A 197 8.57 -16.07 65.44
N ARG A 198 7.33 -16.16 65.95
CA ARG A 198 6.51 -14.98 66.32
C ARG A 198 6.99 -14.32 67.63
N SER A 199 7.45 -15.10 68.61
CA SER A 199 7.88 -14.55 69.91
C SER A 199 9.18 -13.73 69.87
N LYS A 200 10.05 -13.96 68.88
CA LYS A 200 11.32 -13.24 68.75
C LYS A 200 11.26 -11.97 67.90
N SER A 201 10.31 -11.82 66.99
CA SER A 201 10.17 -10.57 66.22
C SER A 201 9.39 -9.50 66.99
N GLU A 202 8.33 -9.88 67.72
CA GLU A 202 7.57 -8.92 68.56
C GLU A 202 8.40 -8.36 69.74
N SER A 203 9.38 -9.11 70.24
CA SER A 203 10.21 -8.64 71.35
C SER A 203 11.31 -7.65 70.93
N ARG A 204 11.56 -7.44 69.62
CA ARG A 204 12.67 -6.60 69.14
C ARG A 204 12.25 -5.26 68.54
N GLU A 205 10.97 -5.07 68.23
CA GLU A 205 10.45 -3.83 67.65
C GLU A 205 10.00 -2.78 68.69
N HIS A 206 10.04 -3.10 69.99
CA HIS A 206 9.64 -2.17 71.05
C HIS A 206 10.78 -1.65 71.94
N SER A 207 12.04 -1.81 71.53
CA SER A 207 13.23 -1.47 72.36
C SER A 207 14.30 -0.65 71.62
N GLY A 208 13.90 0.32 70.79
CA GLY A 208 14.85 1.18 70.10
C GLY A 208 14.26 2.55 69.78
N ASP A 209 14.21 3.43 70.78
CA ASP A 209 14.50 4.87 70.65
C ASP A 209 14.28 5.61 71.98
N ARG A 210 15.38 5.94 72.68
CA ARG A 210 15.57 7.19 73.45
C ARG A 210 16.98 7.28 74.08
N GLU A 211 17.95 7.68 73.27
CA GLU A 211 19.08 8.52 73.70
C GLU A 211 19.05 9.79 72.82
N LEU A 212 18.55 10.91 73.32
CA LEU A 212 19.25 12.00 74.00
C LEU A 212 20.30 12.71 73.13
N GLY A 213 19.89 13.82 72.49
CA GLY A 213 20.78 14.72 71.75
C GLY A 213 20.13 16.06 71.39
N SER A 214 20.33 17.05 72.26
CA SER A 214 20.07 18.51 72.13
C SER A 214 20.63 19.09 70.81
N HIS A 215 19.96 19.97 70.04
CA HIS A 215 19.79 21.40 70.33
C HIS A 215 18.81 22.09 69.35
N ALA A 216 17.98 22.98 69.92
CA ALA A 216 17.52 24.30 69.43
C ALA A 216 16.93 24.47 68.01
N ALA A 217 15.63 24.76 67.92
CA ALA A 217 15.11 26.12 67.64
C ALA A 217 13.57 26.16 67.57
N VAL A 218 12.97 26.82 68.56
CA VAL A 218 11.85 27.77 68.51
C VAL A 218 10.85 27.66 67.33
N THR A 219 9.60 27.26 67.60
CA THR A 219 8.42 28.13 67.42
C THR A 219 7.15 27.59 68.09
N HIS A 220 6.39 28.54 68.63
CA HIS A 220 5.12 28.44 69.36
C HIS A 220 3.98 27.74 68.60
N GLY A 221 3.13 27.02 69.34
CA GLY A 221 1.79 26.63 68.87
C GLY A 221 0.99 25.89 69.94
N GLN A 222 0.15 26.65 70.65
CA GLN A 222 -0.97 26.20 71.50
C GLN A 222 -1.76 25.06 70.83
N GLY A 223 -2.31 24.03 71.45
CA GLY A 223 -2.75 23.78 72.81
C GLY A 223 -3.96 22.85 72.69
N SER A 224 -4.01 21.72 73.40
CA SER A 224 -5.26 21.01 73.72
C SER A 224 -4.99 19.91 74.73
N LEU A 225 -5.41 20.17 75.96
CA LEU A 225 -5.49 19.21 77.04
C LEU A 225 -6.61 18.20 76.75
N ARG A 226 -6.28 16.90 76.69
CA ARG A 226 -7.26 15.87 77.08
C ARG A 226 -6.62 14.77 77.91
N SER A 227 -7.24 14.65 79.08
CA SER A 227 -6.90 13.88 80.26
C SER A 227 -7.46 12.45 80.19
N ARG A 228 -6.78 11.55 80.91
CA ARG A 228 -7.24 10.23 81.42
C ARG A 228 -7.49 9.15 80.35
N LYS A 229 -7.20 7.86 80.59
CA LYS A 229 -7.21 7.11 81.85
C LYS A 229 -6.40 5.82 81.65
N SER A 230 -5.48 5.55 82.56
CA SER A 230 -4.93 4.22 82.81
C SER A 230 -6.06 3.29 83.27
N GLY A 231 -6.23 2.18 82.56
CA GLY A 231 -7.21 1.13 82.84
C GLY A 231 -6.55 -0.23 82.68
N SER A 232 -6.02 -0.74 83.78
CA SER A 232 -5.72 -2.15 83.99
C SER A 232 -6.99 -2.97 83.77
N SER A 233 -7.00 -3.82 82.75
CA SER A 233 -7.98 -4.90 82.60
C SER A 233 -7.25 -6.22 82.42
N ARG A 234 -7.39 -7.04 83.45
CA ARG A 234 -6.97 -8.43 83.61
C ARG A 234 -8.22 -9.27 83.29
N GLY A 235 -8.14 -10.19 82.33
CA GLY A 235 -9.12 -11.27 82.16
C GLY A 235 -9.91 -11.29 80.84
N GLY A 236 -9.79 -12.42 80.14
CA GLY A 236 -10.47 -12.79 78.88
C GLY A 236 -9.51 -13.70 78.11
N LEU A 237 -9.40 -14.99 78.40
CA LEU A 237 -10.33 -16.09 78.06
C LEU A 237 -10.71 -16.07 76.56
N ASP A 238 -10.18 -17.08 75.88
CA ASP A 238 -10.57 -17.62 74.57
C ASP A 238 -10.29 -16.79 73.30
N ASP A 239 -9.01 -16.46 73.07
CA ASP A 239 -8.51 -16.45 71.69
C ASP A 239 -8.35 -17.92 71.25
N TYR A 240 -9.42 -18.47 70.68
CA TYR A 240 -9.31 -19.57 69.73
C TYR A 240 -8.44 -19.05 68.58
N GLU A 241 -7.13 -19.21 68.72
CA GLU A 241 -6.16 -19.05 67.65
C GLU A 241 -6.55 -20.07 66.59
N GLU A 242 -7.37 -19.59 65.65
CA GLU A 242 -7.86 -20.30 64.48
C GLU A 242 -6.67 -21.03 63.87
N GLN A 243 -6.61 -22.34 64.16
CA GLN A 243 -5.62 -23.24 63.64
C GLN A 243 -5.66 -23.08 62.13
N GLN A 244 -4.67 -22.35 61.60
CA GLN A 244 -4.42 -22.32 60.17
C GLN A 244 -4.39 -23.79 59.74
N PRO A 245 -5.35 -24.23 58.92
CA PRO A 245 -5.43 -25.61 58.50
C PRO A 245 -4.09 -25.99 57.89
N ALA A 246 -3.67 -27.21 58.18
CA ALA A 246 -2.41 -27.78 57.74
C ALA A 246 -2.10 -27.32 56.30
N ALA A 247 -0.87 -26.83 56.10
CA ALA A 247 -0.38 -26.12 54.92
C ALA A 247 -0.48 -26.87 53.57
N LEU A 248 -1.23 -27.96 53.48
CA LEU A 248 -1.52 -28.71 52.26
C LEU A 248 -2.87 -28.36 51.60
N GLU A 249 -3.85 -27.76 52.28
CA GLU A 249 -5.24 -27.69 51.75
C GLU A 249 -5.71 -26.34 51.15
N GLN A 250 -4.87 -25.29 51.13
CA GLN A 250 -5.17 -24.06 50.39
C GLN A 250 -4.12 -23.78 49.31
N LEU A 251 -4.02 -24.69 48.34
CA LEU A 251 -3.57 -24.37 46.99
C LEU A 251 -4.66 -23.55 46.29
N VAL A 252 -4.96 -22.35 46.81
CA VAL A 252 -5.61 -21.35 45.96
C VAL A 252 -4.55 -20.98 44.93
N PRO A 253 -4.76 -21.24 43.62
CA PRO A 253 -3.79 -20.88 42.60
C PRO A 253 -3.54 -19.38 42.75
N ARG A 254 -2.34 -19.02 43.21
CA ARG A 254 -1.98 -17.62 43.33
C ARG A 254 -1.94 -17.10 41.90
N THR A 255 -2.76 -16.10 41.61
CA THR A 255 -2.83 -15.29 40.38
C THR A 255 -1.49 -14.80 39.82
N LYS A 256 -0.37 -15.03 40.53
CA LYS A 256 1.00 -14.95 40.02
C LYS A 256 1.19 -15.68 38.69
N GLU A 257 0.44 -16.77 38.46
CA GLU A 257 0.55 -17.58 37.24
C GLU A 257 0.22 -16.81 35.95
N LEU A 258 -0.49 -15.67 36.00
CA LEU A 258 -0.85 -14.89 34.80
C LEU A 258 -0.15 -13.52 34.71
N ILE A 259 0.64 -13.15 35.71
CA ILE A 259 1.32 -11.84 35.75
C ILE A 259 2.31 -11.70 34.59
N TYR A 260 3.00 -12.78 34.20
CA TYR A 260 3.95 -12.74 33.09
C TYR A 260 3.28 -12.41 31.74
N LEU A 261 2.02 -12.83 31.54
CA LEU A 261 1.25 -12.51 30.33
C LEU A 261 0.85 -11.04 30.30
N ALA A 262 0.42 -10.48 31.43
CA ALA A 262 0.15 -9.04 31.52
C ALA A 262 1.41 -8.20 31.25
N ARG A 263 2.56 -8.65 31.76
CA ARG A 263 3.87 -8.04 31.46
C ARG A 263 4.24 -8.17 29.99
N PHE A 264 4.07 -9.35 29.40
CA PHE A 264 4.32 -9.56 27.97
C PHE A 264 3.42 -8.66 27.11
N ALA A 265 2.14 -8.57 27.43
CA ALA A 265 1.19 -7.70 26.74
C ALA A 265 1.61 -6.22 26.80
N HIS A 266 2.23 -5.77 27.90
CA HIS A 266 2.81 -4.42 28.00
C HIS A 266 3.97 -4.23 27.02
N TYR A 267 4.94 -5.14 27.00
CA TYR A 267 6.05 -5.08 26.06
C TYR A 267 5.59 -5.16 24.60
N MET A 268 4.57 -5.97 24.29
CA MET A 268 4.00 -6.06 22.94
C MET A 268 3.54 -4.70 22.40
N GLN A 269 3.11 -3.78 23.26
CA GLN A 269 2.70 -2.43 22.83
C GLN A 269 3.82 -1.66 22.13
N LEU A 270 5.09 -2.02 22.36
CA LEU A 270 6.25 -1.37 21.75
C LEU A 270 6.46 -1.77 20.28
N TRP A 271 5.95 -2.92 19.83
CA TRP A 271 6.10 -3.37 18.43
C TRP A 271 4.80 -3.62 17.66
N ILE A 272 3.67 -3.85 18.33
CA ILE A 272 2.35 -3.95 17.66
C ILE A 272 2.07 -2.76 16.73
N PRO A 273 2.40 -1.49 17.07
CA PRO A 273 2.18 -0.37 16.17
C PRO A 273 2.95 -0.51 14.85
N TYR A 274 4.18 -1.05 14.86
CA TYR A 274 4.94 -1.27 13.63
C TYR A 274 4.26 -2.32 12.76
N GLU A 275 3.80 -3.41 13.36
CA GLU A 275 3.11 -4.47 12.61
C GLU A 275 1.79 -3.97 11.99
N ALA A 276 0.95 -3.29 12.76
CA ALA A 276 -0.32 -2.77 12.28
C ALA A 276 -0.14 -1.75 11.15
N ASN A 277 0.83 -0.83 11.28
CA ASN A 277 1.12 0.14 10.24
C ASN A 277 1.83 -0.47 9.02
N ALA A 278 2.64 -1.54 9.19
CA ALA A 278 3.20 -2.29 8.07
C ALA A 278 2.08 -2.90 7.23
N LYS A 279 1.13 -3.60 7.86
CA LYS A 279 -0.05 -4.15 7.17
C LYS A 279 -0.86 -3.06 6.46
N TYR A 280 -1.09 -1.93 7.13
CA TYR A 280 -1.79 -0.77 6.55
C TYR A 280 -1.09 -0.26 5.28
N CYS A 281 0.23 -0.08 5.33
CA CYS A 281 1.04 0.34 4.19
C CYS A 281 1.02 -0.68 3.04
N ILE A 282 1.03 -1.99 3.32
CA ILE A 282 0.87 -3.02 2.27
C ILE A 282 -0.49 -2.87 1.59
N GLY A 283 -1.56 -2.72 2.37
CA GLY A 283 -2.90 -2.53 1.84
C GLY A 283 -3.00 -1.31 0.93
N LEU A 284 -2.46 -0.17 1.35
CA LEU A 284 -2.39 1.03 0.50
C LEU A 284 -1.53 0.80 -0.74
N GLY A 285 -0.33 0.23 -0.59
CA GLY A 285 0.57 -0.07 -1.70
C GLY A 285 -0.09 -0.94 -2.77
N LEU A 286 -0.82 -1.98 -2.36
CA LEU A 286 -1.59 -2.87 -3.25
C LEU A 286 -2.72 -2.14 -3.98
N ILE A 287 -3.46 -1.28 -3.29
CA ILE A 287 -4.53 -0.50 -3.90
C ILE A 287 -3.96 0.43 -4.99
N THR A 288 -2.89 1.15 -4.66
CA THR A 288 -2.24 2.06 -5.62
C THR A 288 -1.59 1.32 -6.79
N LEU A 289 -1.08 0.11 -6.57
CA LEU A 289 -0.57 -0.77 -7.61
C LEU A 289 -1.69 -1.21 -8.56
N ALA A 290 -2.85 -1.60 -8.02
CA ALA A 290 -4.00 -2.00 -8.83
C ALA A 290 -4.55 -0.83 -9.67
N GLN A 291 -4.55 0.39 -9.14
CA GLN A 291 -4.88 1.60 -9.90
C GLN A 291 -3.85 1.85 -11.02
N GLY A 292 -2.56 1.71 -10.74
CA GLY A 292 -1.50 1.75 -11.76
C GLY A 292 -1.74 0.71 -12.86
N GLY A 293 -2.04 -0.54 -12.48
CA GLY A 293 -2.39 -1.62 -13.42
C GLY A 293 -3.62 -1.29 -14.28
N ALA A 294 -4.64 -0.66 -13.71
CA ALA A 294 -5.81 -0.20 -14.46
C ALA A 294 -5.42 0.84 -15.52
N TYR A 295 -4.64 1.87 -15.17
CA TYR A 295 -4.17 2.88 -16.13
C TYR A 295 -3.26 2.29 -17.21
N PHE A 296 -2.37 1.36 -16.84
CA PHE A 296 -1.54 0.63 -17.79
C PHE A 296 -2.37 -0.16 -18.80
N SER A 297 -3.36 -0.94 -18.32
CA SER A 297 -4.24 -1.72 -19.17
C SER A 297 -5.05 -0.83 -20.12
N LEU A 298 -5.48 0.34 -19.65
CA LEU A 298 -6.22 1.31 -20.45
C LEU A 298 -5.37 1.90 -21.58
N GLY A 299 -4.13 2.28 -21.29
CA GLY A 299 -3.19 2.81 -22.30
C GLY A 299 -2.79 1.78 -23.34
N MET A 300 -2.45 0.55 -22.91
CA MET A 300 -1.93 -0.49 -23.80
C MET A 300 -3.01 -1.19 -24.63
N LEU A 301 -4.12 -1.60 -24.01
CA LEU A 301 -5.11 -2.45 -24.69
C LEU A 301 -6.01 -1.66 -25.64
N ARG A 302 -6.28 -0.38 -25.34
CA ARG A 302 -7.17 0.44 -26.19
C ARG A 302 -6.61 0.65 -27.59
N TRP A 303 -5.29 0.72 -27.74
CA TRP A 303 -4.62 1.05 -29.00
C TRP A 303 -4.07 -0.16 -29.75
N SER A 304 -4.05 -1.35 -29.15
CA SER A 304 -3.52 -2.55 -29.81
C SER A 304 -4.45 -3.11 -30.89
N SER A 305 -5.76 -2.84 -30.83
CA SER A 305 -6.75 -3.35 -31.77
C SER A 305 -7.98 -2.45 -31.85
N GLU A 306 -8.75 -2.56 -32.94
CA GLU A 306 -10.02 -1.86 -33.15
C GLU A 306 -11.04 -2.17 -32.04
N TYR A 307 -11.05 -3.42 -31.57
CA TYR A 307 -11.88 -3.88 -30.44
C TYR A 307 -11.20 -3.73 -29.08
N GLY A 308 -10.02 -3.09 -29.02
CA GLY A 308 -9.19 -2.98 -27.82
C GLY A 308 -9.85 -2.27 -26.64
N ALA A 309 -10.90 -1.49 -26.90
CA ALA A 309 -11.74 -0.86 -25.89
C ALA A 309 -12.41 -1.86 -24.94
N VAL A 310 -12.91 -2.99 -25.46
CA VAL A 310 -13.62 -4.01 -24.67
C VAL A 310 -12.70 -4.68 -23.63
N PRO A 311 -11.54 -5.26 -24.00
CA PRO A 311 -10.63 -5.85 -23.01
C PRO A 311 -10.06 -4.79 -22.06
N ALA A 312 -9.83 -3.55 -22.51
CA ALA A 312 -9.39 -2.46 -21.62
C ALA A 312 -10.41 -2.19 -20.50
N VAL A 313 -11.70 -2.06 -20.84
CA VAL A 313 -12.78 -1.85 -19.86
C VAL A 313 -12.93 -3.05 -18.93
N ALA A 314 -12.88 -4.28 -19.47
CA ALA A 314 -12.99 -5.49 -18.67
C ALA A 314 -11.84 -5.58 -17.64
N MET A 315 -10.61 -5.32 -18.05
CA MET A 315 -9.45 -5.29 -17.15
C MET A 315 -9.58 -4.19 -16.09
N MET A 316 -10.08 -3.01 -16.46
CA MET A 316 -10.32 -1.92 -15.51
C MET A 316 -11.35 -2.32 -14.45
N VAL A 317 -12.45 -2.98 -14.81
CA VAL A 317 -13.44 -3.51 -13.86
C VAL A 317 -12.81 -4.53 -12.92
N ILE A 318 -11.96 -5.43 -13.44
CA ILE A 318 -11.23 -6.41 -12.61
C ILE A 318 -10.32 -5.70 -11.61
N PHE A 319 -9.53 -4.71 -12.02
CA PHE A 319 -8.64 -3.99 -11.11
C PHE A 319 -9.40 -3.15 -10.08
N VAL A 320 -10.52 -2.53 -10.45
CA VAL A 320 -11.39 -1.82 -9.50
C VAL A 320 -11.98 -2.80 -8.49
N TYR A 321 -12.45 -3.96 -8.93
CA TYR A 321 -12.94 -5.01 -8.03
C TYR A 321 -11.85 -5.52 -7.08
N LEU A 322 -10.64 -5.78 -7.57
CA LEU A 322 -9.49 -6.16 -6.75
C LEU A 322 -9.17 -5.08 -5.71
N THR A 323 -9.22 -3.80 -6.09
CA THR A 323 -9.02 -2.67 -5.18
C THR A 323 -10.05 -2.67 -4.05
N ILE A 324 -11.33 -2.88 -4.39
CA ILE A 324 -12.42 -2.97 -3.40
C ILE A 324 -12.21 -4.16 -2.47
N MET A 325 -11.84 -5.32 -3.01
CA MET A 325 -11.57 -6.54 -2.22
C MET A 325 -10.40 -6.34 -1.25
N VAL A 326 -9.29 -5.77 -1.72
CA VAL A 326 -8.12 -5.45 -0.88
C VAL A 326 -8.52 -4.45 0.19
N TYR A 327 -9.33 -3.45 -0.12
CA TYR A 327 -9.83 -2.50 0.85
C TYR A 327 -10.69 -3.18 1.93
N MET A 328 -11.68 -3.99 1.54
CA MET A 328 -12.57 -4.70 2.50
C MET A 328 -11.81 -5.69 3.39
N GLN A 329 -10.73 -6.31 2.88
CA GLN A 329 -9.90 -7.23 3.67
C GLN A 329 -8.96 -6.52 4.65
N ASN A 330 -8.45 -5.34 4.28
CA ASN A 330 -7.49 -4.61 5.10
C ASN A 330 -8.14 -3.64 6.10
N TYR A 331 -9.30 -3.08 5.74
CA TYR A 331 -9.97 -2.04 6.51
C TYR A 331 -11.31 -2.53 7.06
N ARG A 332 -11.42 -2.57 8.39
CA ARG A 332 -12.70 -2.74 9.08
C ARG A 332 -13.20 -1.40 9.58
N ALA A 333 -13.76 -0.61 8.67
CA ALA A 333 -14.44 0.62 9.03
C ALA A 333 -15.74 0.30 9.79
N LYS A 334 -15.95 0.92 10.95
CA LYS A 334 -17.21 0.75 11.70
C LYS A 334 -18.40 1.46 11.04
N HIS A 335 -18.12 2.51 10.27
CA HIS A 335 -19.14 3.34 9.64
C HIS A 335 -19.29 2.98 8.16
N TYR A 336 -20.42 2.34 7.83
CA TYR A 336 -20.78 1.93 6.47
C TYR A 336 -20.66 3.09 5.46
N PHE A 337 -21.09 4.30 5.82
CA PHE A 337 -21.00 5.47 4.94
C PHE A 337 -19.57 5.81 4.52
N VAL A 338 -18.62 5.75 5.47
CA VAL A 338 -17.20 6.04 5.19
C VAL A 338 -16.63 4.98 4.24
N THR A 339 -16.99 3.71 4.45
CA THR A 339 -16.62 2.60 3.55
C THR A 339 -17.08 2.85 2.12
N TRP A 340 -18.34 3.22 1.92
CA TRP A 340 -18.88 3.47 0.57
C TRP A 340 -18.30 4.71 -0.09
N LEU A 341 -18.09 5.79 0.67
CA LEU A 341 -17.44 6.99 0.17
C LEU A 341 -16.04 6.66 -0.36
N VAL A 342 -15.26 5.91 0.41
CA VAL A 342 -13.90 5.51 0.05
C VAL A 342 -13.91 4.56 -1.16
N VAL A 343 -14.82 3.59 -1.21
CA VAL A 343 -15.00 2.69 -2.37
C VAL A 343 -15.38 3.46 -3.64
N PHE A 344 -16.28 4.44 -3.53
CA PHE A 344 -16.65 5.30 -4.65
C PHE A 344 -15.46 6.10 -5.17
N LEU A 345 -14.66 6.70 -4.26
CA LEU A 345 -13.44 7.42 -4.63
C LEU A 345 -12.40 6.51 -5.30
N PHE A 346 -12.29 5.24 -4.89
CA PHE A 346 -11.41 4.25 -5.55
C PHE A 346 -11.81 3.97 -6.99
N ALA A 347 -13.12 3.88 -7.26
CA ALA A 347 -13.64 3.62 -8.61
C ALA A 347 -13.63 4.88 -9.50
N TRP A 348 -13.80 6.07 -8.93
CA TRP A 348 -13.96 7.32 -9.68
C TRP A 348 -12.77 7.64 -10.60
N GLY A 349 -11.54 7.59 -10.09
CA GLY A 349 -10.35 7.95 -10.87
C GLY A 349 -10.20 7.11 -12.16
N PRO A 350 -10.13 5.77 -12.05
CA PRO A 350 -10.03 4.87 -13.20
C PRO A 350 -11.23 4.94 -14.15
N THR A 351 -12.45 5.10 -13.63
CA THR A 351 -13.65 5.21 -14.47
C THR A 351 -13.68 6.51 -15.25
N ALA A 352 -13.34 7.66 -14.64
CA ALA A 352 -13.21 8.93 -15.34
C ALA A 352 -12.13 8.86 -16.44
N ALA A 353 -11.01 8.17 -16.16
CA ALA A 353 -9.95 7.98 -17.15
C ALA A 353 -10.45 7.11 -18.31
N ALA A 354 -11.15 6.02 -18.01
CA ALA A 354 -11.73 5.16 -19.03
C ALA A 354 -12.71 5.92 -19.93
N VAL A 355 -13.63 6.71 -19.36
CA VAL A 355 -14.53 7.55 -20.15
C VAL A 355 -13.74 8.52 -21.05
N GLY A 356 -12.73 9.20 -20.52
CA GLY A 356 -11.91 10.14 -21.28
C GLY A 356 -11.05 9.51 -22.39
N THR A 357 -10.75 8.22 -22.29
CA THR A 357 -10.01 7.47 -23.33
C THR A 357 -10.91 6.81 -24.38
N LEU A 358 -12.10 6.37 -23.97
CA LEU A 358 -13.03 5.66 -24.84
C LEU A 358 -13.81 6.62 -25.73
N VAL A 359 -14.17 7.79 -25.21
CA VAL A 359 -14.91 8.81 -25.95
C VAL A 359 -13.92 9.73 -26.65
N GLN A 360 -13.55 9.37 -27.88
CA GLN A 360 -12.62 10.17 -28.70
C GLN A 360 -13.25 11.49 -29.20
N TYR A 361 -14.57 11.51 -29.38
CA TYR A 361 -15.31 12.66 -29.90
C TYR A 361 -16.55 12.91 -29.04
N PRO A 362 -16.80 14.16 -28.60
CA PRO A 362 -16.01 15.39 -28.79
C PRO A 362 -14.75 15.51 -27.89
N PRO A 363 -13.72 16.26 -28.31
CA PRO A 363 -12.46 16.44 -27.56
C PRO A 363 -12.64 17.09 -26.18
N ILE A 364 -13.75 17.82 -25.99
CA ILE A 364 -14.13 18.45 -24.72
C ILE A 364 -14.25 17.41 -23.60
N ILE A 365 -14.76 16.20 -23.90
CA ILE A 365 -14.93 15.15 -22.88
C ILE A 365 -13.56 14.74 -22.33
N ARG A 366 -12.55 14.60 -23.18
CA ARG A 366 -11.18 14.29 -22.76
C ARG A 366 -10.58 15.40 -21.91
N GLN A 367 -10.74 16.66 -22.32
CA GLN A 367 -10.27 17.84 -21.57
C GLN A 367 -10.92 17.97 -20.18
N VAL A 368 -12.16 17.49 -20.02
CA VAL A 368 -12.85 17.48 -18.71
C VAL A 368 -12.53 16.23 -17.89
N CYS A 369 -12.43 15.05 -18.52
CA CYS A 369 -12.16 13.80 -17.82
C CYS A 369 -10.75 13.73 -17.24
N ALA A 370 -9.73 14.25 -17.92
CA ALA A 370 -8.35 14.25 -17.43
C ALA A 370 -8.18 14.93 -16.05
N PRO A 371 -8.65 16.18 -15.83
CA PRO A 371 -8.60 16.80 -14.51
C PRO A 371 -9.54 16.10 -13.51
N LEU A 372 -10.69 15.57 -13.94
CA LEU A 372 -11.58 14.82 -13.04
C LEU A 372 -10.95 13.53 -12.50
N THR A 373 -10.14 12.83 -13.30
CA THR A 373 -9.33 11.68 -12.85
C THR A 373 -8.36 12.11 -11.76
N CYS A 374 -7.60 13.18 -11.99
CA CYS A 374 -6.61 13.67 -11.03
C CYS A 374 -7.27 14.19 -9.74
N LEU A 375 -8.41 14.88 -9.86
CA LEU A 375 -9.22 15.36 -8.74
C LEU A 375 -9.74 14.19 -7.89
N GLY A 376 -10.30 13.17 -8.53
CA GLY A 376 -10.79 11.98 -7.84
C GLY A 376 -9.71 11.28 -7.02
N GLN A 377 -8.51 11.12 -7.60
CA GLN A 377 -7.37 10.54 -6.89
C GLN A 377 -6.88 11.45 -5.76
N CYS A 378 -6.80 12.76 -5.96
CA CYS A 378 -6.48 13.71 -4.89
C CYS A 378 -7.48 13.61 -3.72
N CYS A 379 -8.78 13.60 -4.02
CA CYS A 379 -9.85 13.43 -3.03
C CYS A 379 -9.77 12.08 -2.32
N LEU A 380 -9.37 11.02 -3.00
CA LEU A 380 -9.13 9.70 -2.40
C LEU A 380 -8.04 9.75 -1.33
N TYR A 381 -6.85 10.28 -1.64
CA TYR A 381 -5.77 10.32 -0.65
C TYR A 381 -6.07 11.27 0.50
N LEU A 382 -6.75 12.40 0.24
CA LEU A 382 -7.26 13.28 1.30
C LEU A 382 -8.32 12.57 2.16
N GLY A 383 -9.25 11.84 1.54
CA GLY A 383 -10.26 11.06 2.24
C GLY A 383 -9.62 10.02 3.17
N VAL A 384 -8.69 9.21 2.66
CA VAL A 384 -7.94 8.22 3.45
C VAL A 384 -7.12 8.91 4.55
N PHE A 385 -6.50 10.05 4.26
CA PHE A 385 -5.81 10.86 5.27
C PHE A 385 -6.74 11.28 6.41
N PHE A 386 -7.95 11.77 6.13
CA PHE A 386 -8.94 12.10 7.16
C PHE A 386 -9.45 10.88 7.91
N VAL A 387 -9.75 9.78 7.22
CA VAL A 387 -10.16 8.51 7.84
C VAL A 387 -9.07 7.99 8.79
N SER A 388 -7.80 8.19 8.46
CA SER A 388 -6.68 7.84 9.34
C SER A 388 -6.73 8.55 10.70
N PHE A 389 -7.38 9.71 10.83
CA PHE A 389 -7.60 10.37 12.13
C PHE A 389 -8.68 9.70 12.97
N VAL A 390 -9.66 9.09 12.32
CA VAL A 390 -10.80 8.45 12.97
C VAL A 390 -10.49 7.00 13.34
N GLU A 391 -9.81 6.26 12.45
CA GLU A 391 -9.63 4.81 12.58
C GLU A 391 -8.37 4.38 13.32
N LEU A 392 -7.27 5.15 13.24
CA LEU A 392 -6.04 4.83 13.96
C LEU A 392 -6.19 5.19 15.44
N LYS A 393 -6.94 4.35 16.17
CA LYS A 393 -7.09 4.42 17.62
C LYS A 393 -5.78 4.03 18.32
N PRO A 394 -5.51 4.56 19.52
CA PRO A 394 -4.37 4.17 20.33
C PRO A 394 -4.40 2.68 20.69
N PRO A 395 -3.23 2.00 20.70
CA PRO A 395 -3.08 0.59 21.00
C PRO A 395 -3.47 0.28 22.42
N SER A 396 -3.65 1.28 23.32
CA SER A 396 -4.19 1.03 24.66
C SER A 396 -5.51 0.26 24.62
N THR A 397 -6.38 0.54 23.64
CA THR A 397 -7.61 -0.26 23.47
C THR A 397 -7.37 -1.70 23.00
N VAL A 398 -6.35 -1.93 22.17
CA VAL A 398 -5.99 -3.27 21.67
C VAL A 398 -5.23 -4.05 22.75
N ALA A 399 -4.32 -3.40 23.47
CA ALA A 399 -3.61 -3.97 24.59
C ALA A 399 -4.56 -4.33 25.73
N ASN A 400 -5.58 -3.50 25.98
CA ASN A 400 -6.64 -3.84 26.93
C ASN A 400 -7.40 -5.11 26.53
N GLN A 401 -7.54 -5.43 25.24
CA GLN A 401 -8.13 -6.70 24.80
C GLN A 401 -7.24 -7.92 25.10
N TYR A 402 -5.92 -7.75 25.19
CA TYR A 402 -5.01 -8.82 25.60
C TYR A 402 -4.90 -8.95 27.12
N ILE A 403 -5.27 -7.88 27.85
CA ILE A 403 -5.31 -7.83 29.31
C ILE A 403 -6.65 -8.32 29.86
N GLU A 404 -7.73 -8.24 29.08
CA GLU A 404 -9.04 -8.75 29.42
C GLU A 404 -9.16 -10.21 28.95
N GLY A 405 -9.26 -11.14 29.90
CA GLY A 405 -9.51 -12.56 29.63
C GLY A 405 -10.86 -12.80 28.96
N LEU A 406 -11.12 -14.05 28.53
CA LEU A 406 -12.34 -14.45 27.80
C LEU A 406 -13.65 -14.06 28.51
N HIS A 407 -13.60 -13.90 29.84
CA HIS A 407 -14.73 -13.55 30.70
C HIS A 407 -14.72 -12.07 31.16
N GLY A 408 -13.91 -11.21 30.53
CA GLY A 408 -13.77 -9.80 30.91
C GLY A 408 -12.90 -9.56 32.17
N GLU A 409 -12.22 -10.60 32.65
CA GLU A 409 -11.32 -10.49 33.79
C GLU A 409 -10.05 -9.72 33.40
N ARG A 410 -9.78 -8.59 34.08
CA ARG A 410 -8.55 -7.83 33.85
C ARG A 410 -7.40 -8.41 34.67
N PHE A 411 -6.32 -8.80 34.01
CA PHE A 411 -5.13 -9.36 34.66
C PHE A 411 -4.24 -8.31 35.39
N THR A 412 -4.68 -7.05 35.55
CA THR A 412 -3.77 -5.93 35.86
C THR A 412 -3.63 -5.50 37.32
N THR A 413 -4.38 -6.03 38.29
CA THR A 413 -4.20 -5.57 39.68
C THR A 413 -4.39 -6.68 40.69
N TRP A 414 -3.33 -7.43 40.97
CA TRP A 414 -3.21 -8.04 42.30
C TRP A 414 -2.64 -6.97 43.24
N SER A 415 -3.53 -6.22 43.90
CA SER A 415 -3.13 -5.42 45.08
C SER A 415 -2.94 -6.40 46.24
N PRO A 416 -1.72 -6.57 46.77
CA PRO A 416 -1.51 -7.38 47.96
C PRO A 416 -2.16 -6.64 49.14
N GLY A 417 -3.34 -7.08 49.57
CA GLY A 417 -3.88 -6.72 50.88
C GLY A 417 -5.17 -5.89 50.92
N THR A 418 -5.76 -5.51 49.80
CA THR A 418 -7.11 -4.90 49.84
C THR A 418 -8.18 -5.94 49.53
N LYS A 419 -8.75 -6.55 50.58
CA LYS A 419 -10.13 -7.05 50.55
C LYS A 419 -11.06 -5.84 50.39
N HIS A 420 -11.07 -5.21 49.22
CA HIS A 420 -12.09 -4.21 48.91
C HIS A 420 -13.20 -4.88 48.12
N ILE A 421 -14.34 -5.04 48.80
CA ILE A 421 -15.65 -4.91 48.18
C ILE A 421 -15.65 -3.52 47.54
N VAL A 422 -15.25 -3.42 46.27
CA VAL A 422 -15.35 -2.17 45.52
C VAL A 422 -16.76 -2.11 44.97
N ASP A 423 -17.56 -1.24 45.57
CA ASP A 423 -18.89 -0.87 45.09
C ASP A 423 -18.73 -0.23 43.68
N PRO A 424 -19.43 -0.72 42.63
CA PRO A 424 -19.22 -0.29 41.24
C PRO A 424 -19.56 1.19 40.95
N SER A 425 -20.02 1.96 41.93
CA SER A 425 -20.38 3.38 41.79
C SER A 425 -19.20 4.34 41.75
N MET A 426 -17.99 3.95 42.21
CA MET A 426 -16.83 4.86 42.26
C MET A 426 -15.97 4.90 40.98
N ALA A 427 -16.16 3.99 40.03
CA ALA A 427 -15.37 3.95 38.79
C ALA A 427 -15.66 5.13 37.84
N HIS A 428 -16.81 5.78 37.98
CA HIS A 428 -17.26 6.85 37.08
C HIS A 428 -16.66 8.24 37.41
N GLU A 429 -16.19 8.46 38.65
CA GLU A 429 -15.69 9.79 39.09
C GLU A 429 -14.20 10.00 38.77
N THR A 430 -13.43 8.93 38.63
CA THR A 430 -11.98 8.98 38.36
C THR A 430 -11.68 9.27 36.89
N GLU A 431 -12.56 8.90 35.96
CA GLU A 431 -12.37 9.10 34.52
C GLU A 431 -12.53 10.58 34.11
N ASP A 432 -13.42 11.33 34.79
CA ASP A 432 -13.66 12.75 34.51
C ASP A 432 -12.55 13.67 35.03
N LYS A 433 -11.89 13.31 36.14
CA LYS A 433 -10.75 14.07 36.67
C LYS A 433 -9.49 13.93 35.80
N LEU A 434 -9.28 12.77 35.17
CA LEU A 434 -8.17 12.56 34.22
C LEU A 434 -8.36 13.31 32.90
N ARG A 435 -9.60 13.49 32.43
CA ARG A 435 -9.90 14.28 31.23
C ARG A 435 -9.66 15.79 31.41
N GLN A 436 -9.78 16.32 32.63
CA GLN A 436 -9.53 17.75 32.89
C GLN A 436 -8.03 18.11 32.97
N SER A 437 -7.15 17.18 33.35
CA SER A 437 -5.71 17.47 33.48
C SER A 437 -4.97 17.60 32.13
N PHE A 438 -5.54 17.11 31.02
CA PHE A 438 -4.86 17.11 29.71
C PHE A 438 -5.15 18.32 28.81
N ARG A 439 -5.98 19.29 29.26
CA ARG A 439 -6.42 20.41 28.42
C ARG A 439 -5.56 21.68 28.45
N GLY A 440 -4.47 21.73 29.22
CA GLY A 440 -3.68 22.95 29.39
C GLY A 440 -2.18 22.75 29.23
N LYS A 441 -1.65 22.88 28.00
CA LYS A 441 -0.31 23.43 27.67
C LYS A 441 -0.08 23.34 26.16
N SER A 442 -0.12 24.49 25.47
CA SER A 442 0.33 24.60 24.08
C SER A 442 1.86 24.61 24.05
N PHE A 443 2.46 23.56 23.51
CA PHE A 443 3.90 23.46 23.33
C PHE A 443 4.21 23.41 21.83
N THR A 444 4.20 24.58 21.19
CA THR A 444 4.52 24.75 19.77
C THR A 444 5.46 25.93 19.60
N ARG A 445 6.76 25.69 19.79
CA ARG A 445 7.90 26.45 19.18
C ARG A 445 9.23 25.90 19.71
N GLN A 446 9.71 24.76 19.17
CA GLN A 446 11.16 24.44 19.21
C GLN A 446 11.63 23.24 18.36
N LEU A 447 10.84 22.69 17.42
CA LEU A 447 11.16 21.42 16.75
C LEU A 447 11.39 21.49 15.23
N SER A 448 11.72 22.67 14.69
CA SER A 448 11.93 22.82 13.23
C SER A 448 13.37 22.69 12.75
N GLN A 449 14.37 22.45 13.61
CA GLN A 449 15.79 22.56 13.20
C GLN A 449 16.69 21.33 13.37
N LYS A 450 16.16 20.15 13.74
CA LYS A 450 16.98 18.95 13.99
C LYS A 450 16.64 17.69 13.16
N VAL A 451 15.78 17.76 12.15
CA VAL A 451 15.07 16.54 11.67
C VAL A 451 15.73 15.78 10.50
N PHE A 452 16.80 16.25 9.87
CA PHE A 452 17.48 15.42 8.84
C PHE A 452 19.00 15.48 8.98
N GLY A 453 19.58 14.45 9.60
CA GLY A 453 21.04 14.21 9.53
C GLY A 453 21.68 13.41 10.67
N LYS A 454 21.00 13.11 11.78
CA LYS A 454 21.63 12.46 12.95
C LYS A 454 20.67 11.55 13.71
N THR A 455 20.47 10.31 13.27
CA THR A 455 19.75 9.31 14.08
C THR A 455 20.13 7.89 13.65
N LEU A 456 21.32 7.45 14.06
CA LEU A 456 21.65 6.04 14.28
C LEU A 456 22.83 5.92 15.24
N ALA A 457 23.81 6.83 15.19
CA ALA A 457 24.97 6.83 16.09
C ALA A 457 24.79 7.65 17.40
N GLU A 458 23.83 8.58 17.48
CA GLU A 458 23.65 9.41 18.69
C GLU A 458 22.78 8.75 19.77
N ASP A 459 21.83 7.89 19.42
CA ASP A 459 21.01 7.18 20.42
C ASP A 459 21.80 6.08 21.15
N GLU A 460 22.79 5.47 20.50
CA GLU A 460 23.70 4.51 21.13
C GLU A 460 24.70 5.20 22.08
N ASN A 461 25.12 6.42 21.75
CA ASN A 461 26.03 7.21 22.59
C ASN A 461 25.33 7.84 23.82
N ASN A 462 24.05 8.18 23.72
CA ASN A 462 23.35 8.82 24.85
C ASN A 462 22.98 7.81 25.96
N TYR A 463 22.80 6.53 25.62
CA TYR A 463 22.61 5.46 26.61
C TYR A 463 23.92 5.11 27.35
N ASN A 464 25.07 5.20 26.67
CA ASN A 464 26.38 4.96 27.29
C ASN A 464 26.87 6.13 28.16
N ASN A 465 26.51 7.38 27.85
CA ASN A 465 27.04 8.54 28.58
C ASN A 465 26.40 8.77 29.97
N ASN A 466 25.19 8.25 30.22
CA ASN A 466 24.54 8.36 31.53
C ASN A 466 25.07 7.37 32.59
N ASN A 467 25.87 6.37 32.20
CA ASN A 467 26.44 5.39 33.14
C ASN A 467 27.81 5.77 33.71
N ASN A 468 28.46 6.83 33.21
CA ASN A 468 29.83 7.18 33.63
C ASN A 468 29.93 8.19 34.78
N ASN A 469 28.81 8.65 35.36
CA ASN A 469 28.82 9.70 36.39
C ASN A 469 28.40 9.24 37.80
N SER A 470 28.37 7.93 38.06
CA SER A 470 28.12 7.37 39.40
C SER A 470 29.35 6.62 39.91
N ASN A 471 30.34 7.36 40.43
CA ASN A 471 31.42 6.77 41.23
C ASN A 471 31.56 7.49 42.57
N ASN A 472 31.73 6.68 43.61
CA ASN A 472 32.07 6.96 45.01
C ASN A 472 30.90 7.21 45.99
N ASN A 473 30.34 6.12 46.52
CA ASN A 473 30.52 5.78 47.94
C ASN A 473 30.09 4.33 48.22
N ASN A 474 30.98 3.58 48.87
CA ASN A 474 30.86 2.17 49.19
C ASN A 474 29.91 1.91 50.36
N SER A 475 28.80 1.23 50.08
CA SER A 475 28.19 0.24 50.96
C SER A 475 27.24 -0.58 50.09
N LEU A 476 27.54 -1.87 49.85
CA LEU A 476 26.62 -2.79 49.17
C LEU A 476 25.32 -2.83 49.98
N PRO A 477 24.19 -2.33 49.46
CA PRO A 477 22.90 -2.64 50.04
C PRO A 477 22.60 -4.11 49.71
N GLU A 478 22.08 -4.86 50.67
CA GLU A 478 21.39 -6.12 50.35
C GLU A 478 20.34 -5.81 49.27
N VAL A 479 20.55 -6.37 48.08
CA VAL A 479 19.61 -6.29 46.96
C VAL A 479 18.42 -7.18 47.31
N GLY A 480 17.57 -6.70 48.22
CA GLY A 480 16.18 -7.13 48.27
C GLY A 480 15.57 -6.79 46.92
N GLY A 481 14.91 -7.76 46.29
CA GLY A 481 14.24 -7.54 45.01
C GLY A 481 13.20 -6.44 45.14
N GLU A 482 13.61 -5.19 44.90
CA GLU A 482 12.70 -4.07 44.71
C GLU A 482 11.88 -4.41 43.48
N ALA A 483 10.62 -4.80 43.73
CA ALA A 483 9.61 -4.92 42.70
C ALA A 483 9.72 -3.68 41.80
N SER A 484 9.77 -3.92 40.48
CA SER A 484 9.91 -2.89 39.45
C SER A 484 9.15 -1.64 39.85
N THR A 485 9.91 -0.56 40.13
CA THR A 485 9.31 0.63 40.69
C THR A 485 8.29 1.18 39.67
N PRO A 486 7.13 1.71 40.12
CA PRO A 486 6.07 2.22 39.24
C PRO A 486 6.52 3.35 38.29
N GLN A 487 7.78 3.81 38.39
CA GLN A 487 8.41 4.71 37.43
C GLN A 487 8.81 4.01 36.12
N SER A 488 9.33 2.78 36.16
CA SER A 488 9.78 2.07 34.95
C SER A 488 8.62 1.80 33.99
N GLU A 489 7.46 1.39 34.52
CA GLU A 489 6.24 1.13 33.74
C GLU A 489 5.75 2.39 33.01
N ARG A 490 5.80 3.56 33.68
CA ARG A 490 5.39 4.83 33.06
C ARG A 490 6.29 5.22 31.90
N VAL A 491 7.60 5.00 32.03
CA VAL A 491 8.57 5.30 30.97
C VAL A 491 8.29 4.41 29.75
N GLU A 492 8.02 3.12 29.96
CA GLU A 492 7.73 2.19 28.87
C GLU A 492 6.41 2.52 28.16
N GLU A 493 5.35 2.86 28.90
CA GLU A 493 4.09 3.33 28.31
C GLU A 493 4.26 4.61 27.48
N GLU A 494 5.03 5.59 27.98
CA GLU A 494 5.35 6.81 27.24
C GLU A 494 6.12 6.51 25.95
N THR A 495 7.07 5.57 25.99
CA THR A 495 7.80 5.16 24.78
C THR A 495 6.91 4.45 23.76
N ALA A 496 5.98 3.60 24.19
CA ALA A 496 5.03 2.93 23.31
C ALA A 496 4.12 3.95 22.60
N LEU A 497 3.62 4.95 23.34
CA LEU A 497 2.83 6.05 22.76
C LEU A 497 3.66 6.90 21.79
N LEU A 498 4.94 7.13 22.08
CA LEU A 498 5.84 7.87 21.19
C LEU A 498 6.09 7.13 19.88
N VAL A 499 6.39 5.83 19.95
CA VAL A 499 6.57 4.95 18.78
C VAL A 499 5.32 4.98 17.91
N GLN A 500 4.15 4.79 18.52
CA GLN A 500 2.89 4.78 17.81
C GLN A 500 2.60 6.12 17.12
N ARG A 501 2.77 7.25 17.81
CA ARG A 501 2.60 8.60 17.23
C ARG A 501 3.54 8.81 16.05
N THR A 502 4.76 8.28 16.13
CA THR A 502 5.77 8.40 15.06
C THR A 502 5.36 7.59 13.83
N CYS A 503 4.95 6.32 13.99
CA CYS A 503 4.44 5.51 12.89
C CYS A 503 3.24 6.16 12.20
N ILE A 504 2.25 6.59 12.99
CA ILE A 504 1.04 7.24 12.45
C ILE A 504 1.39 8.55 11.72
N ARG A 505 2.29 9.36 12.29
CA ARG A 505 2.74 10.60 11.65
C ARG A 505 3.41 10.33 10.32
N LEU A 506 4.25 9.30 10.23
CA LEU A 506 4.91 8.91 8.98
C LEU A 506 3.86 8.50 7.93
N VAL A 507 2.95 7.58 8.24
CA VAL A 507 1.88 7.15 7.32
C VAL A 507 1.03 8.33 6.85
N ARG A 508 0.62 9.21 7.78
CA ARG A 508 -0.16 10.42 7.48
C ARG A 508 0.61 11.40 6.59
N SER A 509 1.90 11.59 6.85
CA SER A 509 2.74 12.47 6.03
C SER A 509 2.88 11.95 4.60
N THR A 510 3.00 10.63 4.42
CA THR A 510 3.06 10.01 3.09
C THR A 510 1.73 10.12 2.36
N LEU A 511 0.61 9.86 3.03
CA LEU A 511 -0.74 10.08 2.46
C LEU A 511 -0.95 11.53 2.01
N PHE A 512 -0.54 12.49 2.84
CA PHE A 512 -0.63 13.91 2.49
C PHE A 512 0.28 14.28 1.33
N LEU A 513 1.51 13.76 1.30
CA LEU A 513 2.43 13.97 0.17
C LEU A 513 1.87 13.37 -1.13
N SER A 514 1.28 12.18 -1.08
CA SER A 514 0.59 11.57 -2.22
C SER A 514 -0.56 12.45 -2.73
N ALA A 515 -1.37 13.02 -1.83
CA ALA A 515 -2.43 13.95 -2.19
C ALA A 515 -1.86 15.22 -2.87
N LEU A 516 -0.76 15.78 -2.36
CA LEU A 516 -0.10 16.94 -2.96
C LEU A 516 0.47 16.63 -4.35
N LEU A 517 1.05 15.45 -4.56
CA LEU A 517 1.52 15.04 -5.89
C LEU A 517 0.36 14.95 -6.88
N TRP A 518 -0.77 14.36 -6.49
CA TRP A 518 -1.97 14.34 -7.33
C TRP A 518 -2.56 15.74 -7.57
N ALA A 519 -2.54 16.63 -6.57
CA ALA A 519 -2.96 18.02 -6.73
C ALA A 519 -2.04 18.78 -7.70
N SER A 520 -0.73 18.49 -7.68
CA SER A 520 0.22 19.09 -8.63
C SER A 520 -0.04 18.63 -10.06
N LEU A 521 -0.33 17.34 -10.26
CA LEU A 521 -0.69 16.81 -11.57
C LEU A 521 -2.03 17.37 -12.06
N LEU A 522 -3.03 17.48 -11.16
CA LEU A 522 -4.30 18.15 -11.44
C LEU A 522 -4.07 19.58 -11.95
N PHE A 523 -3.19 20.34 -11.29
CA PHE A 523 -2.90 21.72 -11.71
C PHE A 523 -2.27 21.78 -13.10
N VAL A 524 -1.32 20.88 -13.40
CA VAL A 524 -0.70 20.78 -14.74
C VAL A 524 -1.74 20.43 -15.81
N GLU A 525 -2.60 19.45 -15.55
CA GLU A 525 -3.64 19.03 -16.52
C GLU A 525 -4.70 20.11 -16.73
N VAL A 526 -5.09 20.86 -15.68
CA VAL A 526 -5.99 22.02 -15.80
C VAL A 526 -5.35 23.12 -16.64
N LEU A 527 -4.08 23.45 -16.39
CA LEU A 527 -3.36 24.46 -17.18
C LEU A 527 -3.24 24.03 -18.65
N SER A 528 -2.82 22.79 -18.90
CA SER A 528 -2.71 22.21 -20.24
C SER A 528 -4.05 22.24 -20.98
N SER A 529 -5.13 21.79 -20.33
CA SER A 529 -6.48 21.80 -20.89
C SER A 529 -6.94 23.23 -21.18
N SER A 530 -6.73 24.16 -20.25
CA SER A 530 -7.11 25.57 -20.43
C SER A 530 -6.36 26.24 -21.59
N HIS A 531 -5.08 25.89 -21.79
CA HIS A 531 -4.29 26.40 -22.91
C HIS A 531 -4.84 25.87 -24.23
N SER A 532 -5.09 24.55 -24.33
CA SER A 532 -5.66 23.95 -25.54
C SER A 532 -7.03 24.55 -25.90
N MET A 533 -7.92 24.73 -24.91
CA MET A 533 -9.22 25.36 -25.12
C MET A 533 -9.09 26.83 -25.53
N ALA A 534 -8.12 27.57 -24.96
CA ALA A 534 -7.88 28.96 -25.32
C ALA A 534 -7.30 29.10 -26.74
N GLU A 535 -6.45 28.18 -27.17
CA GLU A 535 -5.94 28.11 -28.55
C GLU A 535 -7.05 27.75 -29.52
N ASP A 536 -7.85 26.72 -29.23
CA ASP A 536 -8.99 26.33 -30.06
C ASP A 536 -10.02 27.47 -30.18
N ALA A 537 -10.26 28.22 -29.09
CA ALA A 537 -11.17 29.36 -29.09
C ALA A 537 -10.62 30.60 -29.82
N LYS A 538 -9.32 30.88 -29.72
CA LYS A 538 -8.68 32.01 -30.42
C LYS A 538 -8.50 31.75 -31.90
N ASN A 539 -8.13 30.53 -32.25
CA ASN A 539 -7.80 30.13 -33.59
C ASN A 539 -9.00 29.53 -34.28
N GLY A 540 -10.24 30.01 -34.14
CA GLY A 540 -11.39 29.44 -34.86
C GLY A 540 -10.97 29.18 -36.31
N TYR A 541 -10.78 27.90 -36.68
CA TYR A 541 -9.64 27.39 -37.48
C TYR A 541 -9.43 28.06 -38.84
N SER A 542 -9.01 29.32 -38.83
CA SER A 542 -8.68 30.13 -39.99
C SER A 542 -7.27 30.68 -39.82
N GLY A 543 -6.30 29.97 -40.40
CA GLY A 543 -4.88 30.36 -40.39
C GLY A 543 -4.40 30.81 -41.77
N VAL A 544 -3.29 31.54 -41.81
CA VAL A 544 -2.52 31.71 -43.05
C VAL A 544 -1.46 30.61 -43.07
N VAL A 545 -1.38 29.85 -44.16
CA VAL A 545 -0.38 28.78 -44.30
C VAL A 545 1.02 29.40 -44.35
N ASN A 546 1.94 28.95 -43.49
CA ASN A 546 3.35 29.33 -43.59
C ASN A 546 4.00 28.51 -44.71
N LEU A 547 4.39 29.17 -45.80
CA LEU A 547 4.91 28.52 -47.01
C LEU A 547 6.43 28.60 -47.10
N GLN A 548 7.06 27.46 -47.36
CA GLN A 548 8.48 27.33 -47.68
C GLN A 548 8.63 26.77 -49.10
N GLU A 549 9.33 27.48 -49.98
CA GLU A 549 9.56 27.01 -51.35
C GLU A 549 10.42 25.73 -51.38
N LEU A 550 10.01 24.76 -52.18
CA LEU A 550 10.75 23.55 -52.51
C LEU A 550 11.37 23.71 -53.91
N PRO A 551 12.66 24.08 -54.02
CA PRO A 551 13.30 24.26 -55.31
C PRO A 551 13.47 22.90 -55.99
N ILE A 552 12.78 22.70 -57.12
CA ILE A 552 12.85 21.48 -57.93
C ILE A 552 13.32 21.85 -59.34
N ASP A 553 14.32 21.13 -59.84
CA ASP A 553 14.79 21.22 -61.21
C ASP A 553 13.87 20.38 -62.11
N TRP A 554 13.11 21.07 -62.96
CA TRP A 554 12.20 20.45 -63.93
C TRP A 554 12.96 20.04 -65.21
N PRO A 555 12.58 18.92 -65.87
CA PRO A 555 13.25 18.48 -67.09
C PRO A 555 13.14 19.47 -68.26
N SER A 556 12.14 20.36 -68.24
CA SER A 556 11.91 21.38 -69.25
C SER A 556 11.18 22.58 -68.64
N ASP A 557 11.54 23.79 -69.07
CA ASP A 557 10.81 25.02 -68.73
C ASP A 557 9.36 25.04 -69.29
N ALA A 558 9.05 24.20 -70.27
CA ALA A 558 7.71 24.11 -70.87
C ALA A 558 6.80 23.10 -70.14
N THR A 559 7.15 22.69 -68.92
CA THR A 559 6.38 21.68 -68.17
C THR A 559 5.18 22.31 -67.46
N TRP A 560 3.98 22.10 -67.98
CA TRP A 560 2.72 22.58 -67.37
C TRP A 560 2.11 21.52 -66.47
N LEU A 561 2.40 21.61 -65.17
CA LEU A 561 1.88 20.69 -64.15
C LEU A 561 0.47 21.12 -63.71
N HIS A 562 -0.42 20.15 -63.54
CA HIS A 562 -1.80 20.43 -63.10
C HIS A 562 -2.28 19.54 -61.94
N ALA A 563 -1.57 18.45 -61.64
CA ALA A 563 -1.93 17.52 -60.58
C ALA A 563 -0.71 17.14 -59.74
N LEU A 564 -0.92 16.93 -58.44
CA LEU A 564 0.10 16.65 -57.44
C LEU A 564 -0.46 15.68 -56.39
N THR A 565 0.32 14.66 -56.04
CA THR A 565 0.02 13.73 -54.95
C THR A 565 1.22 13.50 -54.06
N CYS A 566 0.94 13.37 -52.76
CA CYS A 566 1.93 13.19 -51.73
C CYS A 566 1.90 11.76 -51.21
N ARG A 567 3.03 11.35 -50.63
CA ARG A 567 3.00 10.29 -49.64
C ARG A 567 3.88 10.61 -48.45
N ARG A 568 3.46 10.06 -47.31
CA ARG A 568 4.30 9.76 -46.15
C ARG A 568 5.58 9.01 -46.57
N GLY A 569 6.69 9.74 -46.75
CA GLY A 569 7.97 9.16 -47.16
C GLY A 569 8.83 9.97 -48.13
N SER A 570 8.69 11.30 -48.19
CA SER A 570 9.46 12.23 -49.05
C SER A 570 9.30 12.06 -50.56
N GLU A 571 8.55 11.08 -51.07
CA GLU A 571 8.29 10.96 -52.51
C GLU A 571 6.97 11.64 -52.89
N PHE A 572 6.99 12.44 -53.96
CA PHE A 572 5.79 13.04 -54.55
C PHE A 572 5.70 12.70 -56.03
N PHE A 573 4.48 12.63 -56.56
CA PHE A 573 4.25 12.52 -58.00
C PHE A 573 3.50 13.75 -58.47
N VAL A 574 3.94 14.30 -59.60
CA VAL A 574 3.26 15.39 -60.29
C VAL A 574 2.95 14.97 -61.71
N ALA A 575 1.87 15.48 -62.27
CA ALA A 575 1.50 15.17 -63.65
C ALA A 575 1.26 16.43 -64.46
N ASN A 576 1.73 16.38 -65.72
CA ASN A 576 1.21 17.22 -66.78
C ASN A 576 0.11 16.45 -67.52
N ARG A 577 -0.39 16.98 -68.65
CA ARG A 577 -1.50 16.35 -69.39
C ARG A 577 -1.20 14.95 -69.93
N TYR A 578 0.06 14.54 -70.08
CA TYR A 578 0.43 13.28 -70.75
C TYR A 578 1.57 12.50 -70.08
N GLN A 579 2.21 13.06 -69.06
CA GLN A 579 3.39 12.49 -68.41
C GLN A 579 3.29 12.69 -66.90
N VAL A 580 3.77 11.69 -66.16
CA VAL A 580 3.94 11.73 -64.72
C VAL A 580 5.42 11.89 -64.41
N PHE A 581 5.75 12.71 -63.42
CA PHE A 581 7.10 12.91 -62.92
C PHE A 581 7.15 12.48 -61.45
N ARG A 582 8.15 11.66 -61.10
CA ARG A 582 8.54 11.42 -59.71
C ARG A 582 9.46 12.55 -59.26
N VAL A 583 9.08 13.23 -58.20
CA VAL A 583 9.85 14.31 -57.59
C VAL A 583 10.57 13.77 -56.37
N ASP A 584 11.90 13.95 -56.35
CA ASP A 584 12.73 13.67 -55.19
C ASP A 584 13.12 15.01 -54.54
N PRO A 585 12.48 15.41 -53.43
CA PRO A 585 12.75 16.68 -52.77
C PRO A 585 14.13 16.75 -52.13
N THR A 586 14.73 15.58 -51.80
CA THR A 586 16.08 15.55 -51.24
C THR A 586 17.11 15.84 -52.31
N ARG A 587 16.91 15.32 -53.52
CA ARG A 587 17.78 15.57 -54.68
C ARG A 587 17.40 16.81 -55.48
N ARG A 588 16.25 17.42 -55.19
CA ARG A 588 15.70 18.58 -55.93
C ARG A 588 15.54 18.33 -57.42
N THR A 589 15.25 17.09 -57.82
CA THR A 589 15.11 16.72 -59.24
C THR A 589 13.77 16.04 -59.49
N ALA A 590 13.19 16.32 -60.65
CA ALA A 590 12.04 15.60 -61.17
C ALA A 590 12.46 14.67 -62.31
N LYS A 591 12.02 13.41 -62.26
CA LYS A 591 12.28 12.41 -63.31
C LYS A 591 10.96 11.90 -63.88
N ALA A 592 10.86 11.78 -65.20
CA ALA A 592 9.68 11.20 -65.84
C ALA A 592 9.52 9.73 -65.39
N GLU A 593 8.33 9.40 -64.88
CA GLU A 593 7.96 8.04 -64.47
C GLU A 593 7.27 7.33 -65.65
N PRO A 594 7.73 6.14 -66.05
CA PRO A 594 7.16 5.43 -67.20
C PRO A 594 5.76 4.88 -66.86
N CYS A 595 4.71 5.50 -67.40
CA CYS A 595 3.29 5.13 -67.17
C CYS A 595 2.66 4.36 -68.35
N GLY A 596 3.45 3.60 -69.12
CA GLY A 596 2.99 2.97 -70.38
C GLY A 596 2.47 4.00 -71.40
N ASP A 597 1.88 3.52 -72.50
CA ASP A 597 1.31 4.40 -73.52
C ASP A 597 -0.04 4.97 -73.04
N LEU A 598 0.01 6.12 -72.38
CA LEU A 598 -1.17 6.90 -72.00
C LEU A 598 -1.81 7.51 -73.25
N GLN A 599 -2.88 6.90 -73.74
CA GLN A 599 -3.61 7.34 -74.94
C GLN A 599 -4.52 8.55 -74.69
N TRP A 600 -4.77 8.88 -73.41
CA TRP A 600 -5.75 9.89 -73.00
C TRP A 600 -5.11 10.91 -72.06
N PRO A 601 -5.64 12.15 -72.00
CA PRO A 601 -5.19 13.14 -71.04
C PRO A 601 -5.29 12.66 -69.59
N ILE A 602 -4.29 13.00 -68.79
CA ILE A 602 -4.31 12.83 -67.34
C ILE A 602 -5.25 13.91 -66.76
N THR A 603 -6.21 13.49 -65.95
CA THR A 603 -7.11 14.35 -65.19
C THR A 603 -6.56 14.65 -63.79
N ASP A 604 -5.99 13.63 -63.14
CA ASP A 604 -5.44 13.73 -61.79
C ASP A 604 -4.45 12.57 -61.52
N VAL A 605 -3.65 12.67 -60.45
CA VAL A 605 -2.66 11.66 -60.04
C VAL A 605 -2.78 11.35 -58.56
N SER A 606 -2.61 10.09 -58.17
CA SER A 606 -2.53 9.62 -56.78
C SER A 606 -1.35 8.66 -56.61
N SER A 607 -0.92 8.39 -55.37
CA SER A 607 0.13 7.39 -55.09
C SER A 607 -0.45 6.12 -54.47
N HIS A 608 0.05 4.95 -54.86
CA HIS A 608 -0.26 3.67 -54.22
C HIS A 608 1.02 2.91 -53.92
N CYS A 609 1.10 2.34 -52.73
CA CYS A 609 2.36 1.78 -52.26
C CYS A 609 2.13 0.59 -51.34
N ASN A 610 2.97 -0.43 -51.48
CA ASN A 610 2.70 -1.76 -50.91
C ASN A 610 2.86 -1.83 -49.38
N SER A 611 3.67 -0.95 -48.78
CA SER A 611 3.90 -0.89 -47.33
C SER A 611 4.39 0.50 -46.94
N THR A 612 4.27 0.89 -45.67
CA THR A 612 4.70 2.22 -45.15
C THR A 612 6.12 2.62 -45.53
N SER A 613 7.03 1.66 -45.73
CA SER A 613 8.43 1.88 -46.15
C SER A 613 8.72 1.43 -47.59
N GLY A 614 7.75 0.86 -48.30
CA GLY A 614 7.93 0.32 -49.65
C GLY A 614 7.86 1.40 -50.74
N PRO A 615 8.42 1.12 -51.92
CA PRO A 615 8.41 2.04 -53.05
C PRO A 615 6.99 2.33 -53.51
N CYS A 616 6.79 3.55 -53.99
CA CYS A 616 5.51 4.00 -54.51
C CYS A 616 5.43 3.98 -56.00
N ARG A 617 4.22 3.75 -56.48
CA ARG A 617 3.86 3.89 -57.89
C ARG A 617 2.70 4.86 -58.03
N PRO A 618 2.69 5.68 -59.10
CA PRO A 618 1.57 6.56 -59.36
C PRO A 618 0.39 5.76 -59.93
N LEU A 619 -0.79 6.14 -59.48
CA LEU A 619 -2.06 5.85 -60.13
C LEU A 619 -2.50 7.12 -60.86
N VAL A 620 -3.02 6.97 -62.07
CA VAL A 620 -3.39 8.09 -62.93
C VAL A 620 -4.86 7.97 -63.30
N LEU A 621 -5.62 9.05 -63.12
CA LEU A 621 -7.01 9.14 -63.57
C LEU A 621 -7.03 9.73 -64.98
N LEU A 622 -7.59 9.01 -65.95
CA LEU A 622 -7.64 9.44 -67.35
C LEU A 622 -8.98 10.08 -67.70
N GLU A 623 -8.91 11.14 -68.51
CA GLU A 623 -10.07 11.85 -69.07
C GLU A 623 -10.75 10.97 -70.13
N ASP A 624 -12.01 10.62 -69.87
CA ASP A 624 -12.96 10.03 -70.82
C ASP A 624 -12.38 8.97 -71.77
N ALA A 625 -11.79 7.93 -71.20
CA ALA A 625 -11.41 6.77 -71.99
C ALA A 625 -12.69 6.09 -72.46
N LEU A 626 -12.85 5.89 -73.77
CA LEU A 626 -13.83 4.97 -74.38
C LEU A 626 -13.55 3.49 -73.99
N ALA A 627 -13.30 3.22 -72.71
CA ALA A 627 -13.02 1.91 -72.16
C ALA A 627 -14.34 1.13 -72.09
N GLY A 628 -14.69 0.46 -73.19
CA GLY A 628 -15.85 -0.42 -73.27
C GLY A 628 -17.09 0.19 -73.94
N GLY A 629 -16.93 1.26 -74.72
CA GLY A 629 -18.01 1.78 -75.60
C GLY A 629 -19.10 2.61 -74.91
N ARG A 630 -18.91 2.99 -73.65
CA ARG A 630 -19.74 4.03 -72.99
C ARG A 630 -18.92 5.31 -72.87
N PRO A 631 -19.31 6.42 -73.53
CA PRO A 631 -18.69 7.72 -73.27
C PRO A 631 -18.98 8.15 -71.82
N GLY A 632 -17.97 8.69 -71.14
CA GLY A 632 -18.05 9.28 -69.80
C GLY A 632 -17.60 8.38 -68.65
N ALA A 633 -16.83 7.31 -68.87
CA ALA A 633 -16.31 6.47 -67.79
C ALA A 633 -14.85 6.82 -67.46
N SER A 634 -14.59 7.14 -66.19
CA SER A 634 -13.24 7.40 -65.71
C SER A 634 -12.47 6.10 -65.48
N VAL A 635 -11.20 6.09 -65.89
CA VAL A 635 -10.32 4.92 -65.79
C VAL A 635 -9.08 5.27 -65.00
N VAL A 636 -8.78 4.46 -63.99
CA VAL A 636 -7.55 4.54 -63.20
C VAL A 636 -6.51 3.61 -63.83
N VAL A 637 -5.32 4.14 -64.11
CA VAL A 637 -4.18 3.38 -64.63
C VAL A 637 -3.11 3.28 -63.55
N ASP A 638 -2.69 2.07 -63.24
CA ASP A 638 -1.56 1.81 -62.35
C ASP A 638 -0.26 1.81 -63.15
N CYS A 639 0.64 2.76 -62.90
CA CYS A 639 1.89 2.89 -63.64
C CYS A 639 2.98 1.89 -63.22
N GLY A 640 2.66 0.88 -62.41
CA GLY A 640 3.58 -0.21 -62.08
C GLY A 640 3.90 -1.13 -63.28
N ALA A 641 4.70 -2.18 -63.01
CA ALA A 641 5.16 -3.13 -64.03
C ALA A 641 4.04 -3.81 -64.84
N THR A 642 2.83 -3.88 -64.30
CA THR A 642 1.63 -4.35 -65.00
C THR A 642 0.68 -3.16 -65.15
N ALA A 643 0.85 -2.38 -66.22
CA ALA A 643 0.01 -1.22 -66.51
C ALA A 643 -1.46 -1.64 -66.70
N GLY A 644 -2.18 -1.74 -65.58
CA GLY A 644 -3.55 -2.23 -65.51
C GLY A 644 -4.53 -1.08 -65.55
N LYS A 645 -5.49 -1.13 -66.48
CA LYS A 645 -6.63 -0.21 -66.54
C LYS A 645 -7.74 -0.73 -65.62
N MET A 646 -8.16 0.10 -64.68
CA MET A 646 -9.21 -0.21 -63.70
C MET A 646 -10.32 0.85 -63.80
N PRO A 647 -11.48 0.52 -64.39
CA PRO A 647 -12.58 1.47 -64.51
C PRO A 647 -13.19 1.76 -63.13
N LEU A 648 -13.63 3.01 -62.93
CA LEU A 648 -14.53 3.36 -61.85
C LEU A 648 -15.94 2.89 -62.24
N LEU A 649 -16.50 1.95 -61.49
CA LEU A 649 -17.79 1.33 -61.82
C LEU A 649 -18.93 2.21 -61.31
N ARG A 650 -20.04 2.28 -62.05
CA ARG A 650 -21.29 2.95 -61.62
C ARG A 650 -21.14 4.45 -61.28
N GLU A 651 -20.31 5.16 -62.04
CA GLU A 651 -20.17 6.61 -61.87
C GLU A 651 -21.44 7.35 -62.32
N PRO A 652 -22.02 8.21 -61.47
CA PRO A 652 -23.13 9.08 -61.88
C PRO A 652 -22.64 10.28 -62.72
N VAL A 653 -21.40 10.73 -62.47
CA VAL A 653 -20.70 11.84 -63.11
C VAL A 653 -19.23 11.42 -63.21
N THR A 654 -18.51 11.84 -64.24
CA THR A 654 -17.07 11.58 -64.37
C THR A 654 -16.31 12.06 -63.14
N ALA A 655 -15.44 11.20 -62.58
CA ALA A 655 -14.56 11.60 -61.49
C ALA A 655 -13.65 12.76 -61.93
N GLN A 656 -13.65 13.85 -61.17
CA GLN A 656 -12.82 15.02 -61.44
C GLN A 656 -11.46 14.94 -60.75
N ARG A 657 -11.43 14.41 -59.52
CA ARG A 657 -10.24 14.29 -58.68
C ARG A 657 -10.27 12.99 -57.90
N PHE A 658 -9.12 12.46 -57.51
CA PHE A 658 -9.07 11.27 -56.67
C PHE A 658 -7.83 11.19 -55.79
N SER A 659 -7.95 10.49 -54.66
CA SER A 659 -6.84 10.18 -53.76
C SER A 659 -7.00 8.76 -53.23
N VAL A 660 -5.89 8.03 -53.11
CA VAL A 660 -5.85 6.70 -52.49
C VAL A 660 -5.70 6.87 -51.00
N ASN A 661 -6.62 6.29 -50.24
CA ASN A 661 -6.57 6.33 -48.79
C ASN A 661 -5.35 5.53 -48.30
N ALA A 662 -4.41 6.20 -47.62
CA ALA A 662 -3.18 5.59 -47.12
C ALA A 662 -3.38 4.67 -45.90
N MET A 663 -4.62 4.39 -45.50
CA MET A 663 -4.89 3.47 -44.40
C MET A 663 -4.39 2.05 -44.72
N PRO A 664 -3.81 1.34 -43.73
CA PRO A 664 -3.14 0.04 -43.92
C PRO A 664 -4.10 -1.13 -44.19
N SER A 665 -5.28 -0.90 -44.75
CA SER A 665 -6.18 -1.98 -45.11
C SER A 665 -5.62 -2.76 -46.32
N THR A 666 -5.87 -4.07 -46.37
CA THR A 666 -5.35 -4.97 -47.39
C THR A 666 -5.93 -4.74 -48.79
N ALA A 667 -6.91 -3.84 -48.94
CA ALA A 667 -7.52 -3.47 -50.20
C ALA A 667 -7.36 -1.96 -50.40
N ALA A 668 -6.81 -1.54 -51.54
CA ALA A 668 -6.69 -0.13 -51.87
C ALA A 668 -8.08 0.52 -51.88
N GLU A 669 -8.32 1.42 -50.92
CA GLU A 669 -9.48 2.30 -50.88
C GLU A 669 -9.16 3.58 -51.63
N LEU A 670 -10.09 3.99 -52.50
CA LEU A 670 -9.93 5.14 -53.37
C LEU A 670 -11.05 6.13 -53.07
N LEU A 671 -10.72 7.40 -52.89
CA LEU A 671 -11.69 8.49 -52.80
C LEU A 671 -11.72 9.21 -54.14
N ALA A 672 -12.90 9.41 -54.70
CA ALA A 672 -13.09 10.15 -55.94
C ALA A 672 -14.11 11.28 -55.77
N LEU A 673 -13.86 12.41 -56.41
CA LEU A 673 -14.72 13.59 -56.41
C LEU A 673 -15.67 13.54 -57.62
N HIS A 674 -16.97 13.50 -57.36
CA HIS A 674 -18.05 13.52 -58.35
C HIS A 674 -19.03 14.66 -58.05
N GLY A 675 -19.06 15.70 -58.89
CA GLY A 675 -20.02 16.82 -58.74
C GLY A 675 -20.05 17.39 -57.32
N GLY A 676 -18.87 17.68 -56.77
CA GLY A 676 -18.70 18.23 -55.43
C GLY A 676 -18.92 17.27 -54.26
N ARG A 677 -19.02 15.96 -54.51
CA ARG A 677 -19.13 14.92 -53.48
C ARG A 677 -17.94 13.97 -53.54
N VAL A 678 -17.33 13.71 -52.38
CA VAL A 678 -16.26 12.73 -52.22
C VAL A 678 -16.89 11.38 -51.93
N VAL A 679 -16.73 10.43 -52.85
CA VAL A 679 -17.24 9.06 -52.77
C VAL A 679 -16.08 8.11 -52.55
N GLU A 680 -16.23 7.20 -51.59
CA GLU A 680 -15.28 6.13 -51.35
C GLU A 680 -15.58 4.94 -52.27
N TYR A 681 -14.52 4.38 -52.83
CA TYR A 681 -14.50 3.23 -53.70
C TYR A 681 -13.64 2.13 -53.10
N GLY A 682 -14.12 0.89 -53.20
CA GLY A 682 -13.34 -0.30 -52.91
C GLY A 682 -12.97 -1.02 -54.19
N GLN A 683 -11.76 -1.58 -54.24
CA GLN A 683 -11.38 -2.50 -55.32
C GLN A 683 -12.34 -3.70 -55.35
N ALA A 684 -12.83 -4.06 -56.54
CA ALA A 684 -13.69 -5.22 -56.70
C ALA A 684 -12.97 -6.49 -56.21
N LEU A 685 -13.69 -7.34 -55.47
CA LEU A 685 -13.14 -8.56 -54.87
C LEU A 685 -12.49 -9.46 -55.94
N PRO A 686 -11.35 -10.10 -55.65
CA PRO A 686 -10.74 -11.06 -56.55
C PRO A 686 -11.74 -12.20 -56.84
N GLY A 687 -12.11 -12.36 -58.11
CA GLY A 687 -13.14 -13.31 -58.56
C GLY A 687 -14.46 -12.66 -59.02
N SER A 688 -14.66 -11.37 -58.78
CA SER A 688 -15.74 -10.62 -59.43
C SER A 688 -15.54 -10.59 -60.96
N PRO A 689 -16.59 -10.80 -61.77
CA PRO A 689 -16.49 -10.64 -63.23
C PRO A 689 -16.18 -9.19 -63.63
N LEU A 690 -16.44 -8.23 -62.74
CA LEU A 690 -16.12 -6.82 -62.92
C LEU A 690 -14.75 -6.53 -62.29
N LYS A 691 -13.78 -6.21 -63.14
CA LYS A 691 -12.50 -5.61 -62.72
C LYS A 691 -12.69 -4.10 -62.62
N GLY A 692 -12.28 -3.49 -61.51
CA GLY A 692 -12.39 -2.05 -61.29
C GLY A 692 -12.66 -1.70 -59.84
N PHE A 693 -13.09 -0.46 -59.63
CA PHE A 693 -13.42 0.09 -58.32
C PHE A 693 -14.93 0.28 -58.23
N SER A 694 -15.58 -0.27 -57.19
CA SER A 694 -17.02 -0.09 -56.95
C SER A 694 -17.25 0.95 -55.85
N PRO A 695 -18.21 1.87 -56.02
CA PRO A 695 -18.53 2.85 -55.00
C PRO A 695 -19.11 2.15 -53.77
N ARG A 696 -18.72 2.63 -52.58
CA ARG A 696 -19.19 2.16 -51.28
C ARG A 696 -20.15 3.15 -50.66
N CYS A 697 -19.68 4.34 -50.34
CA CYS A 697 -20.48 5.38 -49.69
C CYS A 697 -19.95 6.79 -49.98
N GLU A 698 -20.81 7.78 -49.83
CA GLU A 698 -20.43 9.20 -49.84
C GLU A 698 -19.77 9.54 -48.49
N ARG A 699 -18.56 10.09 -48.53
CA ARG A 699 -17.78 10.49 -47.34
C ARG A 699 -17.98 11.95 -46.99
N ALA A 700 -18.05 12.84 -47.99
CA ALA A 700 -18.18 14.27 -47.77
C ALA A 700 -18.81 15.03 -48.94
N ALA A 701 -19.58 16.07 -48.63
CA ALA A 701 -20.00 17.09 -49.59
C ALA A 701 -19.07 18.32 -49.46
N VAL A 702 -18.30 18.59 -50.52
CA VAL A 702 -17.24 19.59 -50.54
C VAL A 702 -17.50 20.74 -51.52
N GLY A 703 -18.49 20.62 -52.41
CA GLY A 703 -18.80 21.64 -53.41
C GLY A 703 -17.98 21.48 -54.70
N ASP A 704 -18.36 22.19 -55.75
CA ASP A 704 -17.78 22.03 -57.11
C ASP A 704 -16.45 22.77 -57.29
N ASP A 705 -16.10 23.67 -56.37
CA ASP A 705 -14.92 24.53 -56.42
C ASP A 705 -13.67 23.84 -55.81
N VAL A 706 -13.38 22.61 -56.24
CA VAL A 706 -12.27 21.82 -55.69
C VAL A 706 -11.18 21.60 -56.73
N LEU A 707 -9.97 22.05 -56.39
CA LEU A 707 -8.77 21.90 -57.21
C LEU A 707 -8.14 20.52 -57.06
N SER A 708 -8.09 19.98 -55.84
CA SER A 708 -7.64 18.62 -55.55
C SER A 708 -8.16 18.16 -54.20
N ILE A 709 -8.14 16.84 -53.97
CA ILE A 709 -8.41 16.24 -52.68
C ILE A 709 -7.24 15.34 -52.30
N ASP A 710 -6.93 15.27 -51.01
CA ASP A 710 -5.97 14.28 -50.50
C ASP A 710 -6.33 13.80 -49.10
N THR A 711 -5.71 12.71 -48.67
CA THR A 711 -5.93 12.14 -47.33
C THR A 711 -4.62 11.90 -46.60
N ALA A 712 -4.58 12.29 -45.33
CA ALA A 712 -3.50 11.92 -44.42
C ALA A 712 -4.09 11.55 -43.05
N GLY A 713 -4.00 10.27 -42.70
CA GLY A 713 -4.61 9.73 -41.48
C GLY A 713 -6.13 9.73 -41.57
N ASP A 714 -6.80 10.32 -40.58
CA ASP A 714 -8.26 10.47 -40.51
C ASP A 714 -8.76 11.80 -41.10
N ARG A 715 -7.90 12.53 -41.82
CA ARG A 715 -8.18 13.87 -42.36
C ARG A 715 -8.30 13.85 -43.87
N LEU A 716 -9.34 14.53 -44.36
CA LEU A 716 -9.57 14.88 -45.75
C LEU A 716 -9.15 16.32 -45.97
N PHE A 717 -8.18 16.52 -46.86
CA PHE A 717 -7.70 17.83 -47.29
C PHE A 717 -8.38 18.19 -48.60
N VAL A 718 -9.02 19.35 -48.65
CA VAL A 718 -9.76 19.86 -49.80
C VAL A 718 -9.14 21.17 -50.23
N PHE A 719 -8.47 21.17 -51.37
CA PHE A 719 -7.80 22.33 -51.91
C PHE A 719 -8.77 23.10 -52.80
N ARG A 720 -8.98 24.39 -52.52
CA ARG A 720 -9.93 25.24 -53.24
C ARG A 720 -9.24 26.45 -53.88
N PRO A 721 -9.74 26.93 -55.03
CA PRO A 721 -9.34 28.23 -55.53
C PRO A 721 -9.91 29.31 -54.58
N ARG A 722 -9.36 30.52 -54.63
CA ARG A 722 -9.99 31.64 -53.90
C ARG A 722 -11.35 31.90 -54.50
N ALA A 723 -12.39 31.93 -53.67
CA ALA A 723 -13.66 32.51 -54.11
C ALA A 723 -13.40 33.98 -54.47
N GLU A 724 -13.60 34.32 -55.75
CA GLU A 724 -13.49 35.70 -56.23
C GLU A 724 -14.53 36.54 -55.50
N LYS A 725 -14.08 37.29 -54.49
CA LYS A 725 -14.92 38.16 -53.69
C LYS A 725 -14.76 39.57 -54.28
N ASP A 726 -15.85 40.07 -54.86
CA ASP A 726 -16.01 41.48 -55.27
C ASP A 726 -15.10 41.98 -56.40
N GLY A 727 -14.82 41.14 -57.41
CA GLY A 727 -14.17 41.56 -58.67
C GLY A 727 -12.72 42.04 -58.56
N ALA A 728 -12.08 41.82 -57.41
CA ALA A 728 -10.65 42.05 -57.23
C ALA A 728 -9.88 40.75 -57.57
N PRO A 729 -9.00 40.75 -58.59
CA PRO A 729 -8.19 39.59 -58.96
C PRO A 729 -7.07 39.37 -57.94
N THR A 730 -7.42 38.87 -56.76
CA THR A 730 -6.44 38.38 -55.78
C THR A 730 -6.56 36.87 -55.70
N VAL A 731 -5.55 36.17 -56.21
CA VAL A 731 -5.61 34.76 -56.59
C VAL A 731 -4.90 33.88 -55.55
N SER A 732 -5.33 33.88 -54.28
CA SER A 732 -4.73 33.00 -53.26
C SER A 732 -5.66 31.87 -52.83
N GLY A 733 -5.28 30.62 -53.07
CA GLY A 733 -6.10 29.44 -52.75
C GLY A 733 -6.36 29.25 -51.25
N SER A 734 -7.13 28.21 -50.91
CA SER A 734 -7.31 27.78 -49.53
C SER A 734 -7.28 26.26 -49.39
N VAL A 735 -6.95 25.77 -48.21
CA VAL A 735 -6.96 24.36 -47.84
C VAL A 735 -8.00 24.19 -46.74
N ASP A 736 -9.06 23.42 -47.00
CA ASP A 736 -9.97 22.99 -45.95
C ASP A 736 -9.54 21.62 -45.45
N VAL A 737 -9.46 21.47 -44.13
CA VAL A 737 -9.20 20.17 -43.51
C VAL A 737 -10.48 19.71 -42.83
N ARG A 738 -10.89 18.48 -43.10
CA ARG A 738 -12.08 17.86 -42.55
C ARG A 738 -11.75 16.49 -41.96
N LEU A 739 -12.54 16.03 -41.01
CA LEU A 739 -12.49 14.64 -40.57
C LEU A 739 -13.14 13.74 -41.62
N LEU A 740 -12.43 12.70 -42.07
CA LEU A 740 -12.88 11.81 -43.14
C LEU A 740 -14.15 11.03 -42.76
N LEU A 741 -14.30 10.69 -41.48
CA LEU A 741 -15.44 9.90 -40.99
C LEU A 741 -16.68 10.75 -40.68
N SER A 742 -16.51 11.92 -40.05
CA SER A 742 -17.65 12.76 -39.64
C SER A 742 -17.99 13.84 -40.66
N SER A 743 -17.13 14.08 -41.66
CA SER A 743 -17.21 15.23 -42.56
C SER A 743 -17.12 16.60 -41.86
N GLU A 744 -16.83 16.61 -40.56
CA GLU A 744 -16.72 17.83 -39.77
C GLU A 744 -15.52 18.63 -40.24
N LYS A 745 -15.75 19.91 -40.52
CA LYS A 745 -14.70 20.82 -40.92
C LYS A 745 -13.84 21.17 -39.71
N ILE A 746 -12.60 20.71 -39.73
CA ILE A 746 -11.60 21.08 -38.73
C ILE A 746 -11.24 22.54 -38.95
N GLY A 747 -10.87 22.93 -40.17
CA GLY A 747 -10.49 24.32 -40.45
C GLY A 747 -10.32 24.67 -41.92
N THR A 748 -9.97 25.92 -42.16
CA THR A 748 -9.59 26.50 -43.46
C THR A 748 -8.30 27.28 -43.32
N TRP A 749 -7.31 26.99 -44.13
CA TRP A 749 -6.08 27.75 -44.17
C TRP A 749 -5.97 28.48 -45.50
N GLN A 750 -5.79 29.80 -45.44
CA GLN A 750 -5.64 30.62 -46.64
C GLN A 750 -4.17 30.68 -47.03
N LEU A 751 -3.89 30.60 -48.33
CA LEU A 751 -2.55 30.90 -48.84
C LEU A 751 -2.30 32.41 -48.71
N PRO A 752 -1.05 32.84 -48.41
CA PRO A 752 -0.70 34.25 -48.39
C PRO A 752 -1.01 34.89 -49.76
N PRO A 753 -1.44 36.17 -49.78
CA PRO A 753 -1.93 36.83 -50.99
C PRO A 753 -0.85 37.06 -52.06
N ASP A 754 0.43 36.99 -51.68
CA ASP A 754 1.58 37.29 -52.57
C ASP A 754 2.01 36.09 -53.43
N HIS A 755 1.34 34.94 -53.32
CA HIS A 755 1.67 33.74 -54.09
C HIS A 755 0.79 33.59 -55.34
N ASP A 756 1.33 32.89 -56.33
CA ASP A 756 0.62 32.49 -57.54
C ASP A 756 -0.60 31.61 -57.23
N SER A 757 -1.52 31.53 -58.19
CA SER A 757 -2.75 30.76 -58.08
C SER A 757 -2.48 29.31 -57.69
N LEU A 758 -3.17 28.81 -56.66
CA LEU A 758 -3.13 27.39 -56.31
C LEU A 758 -3.68 26.58 -57.50
N VAL A 759 -2.94 25.55 -57.91
CA VAL A 759 -3.32 24.64 -59.00
C VAL A 759 -3.73 23.29 -58.44
N SER A 760 -2.92 22.74 -57.53
CA SER A 760 -3.16 21.45 -56.88
C SER A 760 -2.44 21.42 -55.53
N GLY A 761 -2.76 20.44 -54.70
CA GLY A 761 -2.13 20.24 -53.40
C GLY A 761 -2.32 18.82 -52.90
N CYS A 762 -1.42 18.41 -52.01
CA CYS A 762 -1.45 17.10 -51.35
C CYS A 762 -1.00 17.22 -49.89
N ALA A 763 -1.37 16.24 -49.06
CA ALA A 763 -1.05 16.17 -47.65
C ALA A 763 0.07 15.18 -47.41
N LEU A 764 1.15 15.66 -46.81
CA LEU A 764 2.33 14.85 -46.49
C LEU A 764 2.12 14.11 -45.15
N ASP A 765 1.48 14.79 -44.21
CA ASP A 765 1.02 14.28 -42.93
C ASP A 765 -0.21 15.07 -42.44
N ALA A 766 -0.63 14.90 -41.18
CA ALA A 766 -1.80 15.56 -40.62
C ALA A 766 -1.71 17.09 -40.50
N LYS A 767 -0.50 17.66 -40.58
CA LYS A 767 -0.19 19.09 -40.38
C LYS A 767 0.61 19.72 -41.53
N THR A 768 1.11 18.91 -42.46
CA THR A 768 1.99 19.36 -43.52
C THR A 768 1.36 19.09 -44.88
N VAL A 769 1.26 20.13 -45.70
CA VAL A 769 0.76 20.06 -47.08
C VAL A 769 1.85 20.48 -48.06
N VAL A 770 1.81 19.94 -49.27
CA VAL A 770 2.59 20.42 -50.41
C VAL A 770 1.61 21.03 -51.40
N LEU A 771 1.92 22.24 -51.85
CA LEU A 771 1.07 23.03 -52.74
C LEU A 771 1.80 23.24 -54.06
N LEU A 772 1.10 23.02 -55.16
CA LEU A 772 1.54 23.34 -56.51
C LEU A 772 0.87 24.66 -56.92
N THR A 773 1.67 25.69 -57.16
CA THR A 773 1.18 26.97 -57.69
C THR A 773 1.42 27.08 -59.19
N GLY A 774 0.53 27.80 -59.86
CA GLY A 774 0.64 28.11 -61.28
C GLY A 774 1.75 29.12 -61.57
N GLY A 775 2.01 29.38 -62.84
CA GLY A 775 3.05 30.30 -63.30
C GLY A 775 3.75 29.80 -64.56
N ALA A 776 4.63 30.61 -65.13
CA ALA A 776 5.45 30.20 -66.27
C ALA A 776 6.43 29.05 -65.90
N GLN A 777 6.82 28.98 -64.63
CA GLN A 777 7.55 27.86 -64.05
C GLN A 777 6.77 27.35 -62.83
N PRO A 778 6.38 26.06 -62.79
CA PRO A 778 5.63 25.53 -61.66
C PRO A 778 6.52 25.52 -60.41
N ARG A 779 5.97 25.98 -59.29
CA ARG A 779 6.64 26.00 -57.99
C ARG A 779 5.92 25.10 -57.01
N LEU A 780 6.70 24.39 -56.21
CA LEU A 780 6.20 23.59 -55.10
C LEU A 780 6.48 24.31 -53.79
N TRP A 781 5.48 24.33 -52.91
CA TRP A 781 5.56 24.96 -51.60
C TRP A 781 5.22 23.94 -50.52
N LEU A 782 6.03 23.89 -49.48
CA LEU A 782 5.75 23.15 -48.26
C LEU A 782 5.02 24.09 -47.29
N GLY A 783 3.82 23.70 -46.88
CA GLY A 783 2.95 24.45 -45.99
C GLY A 783 2.66 23.71 -44.69
N GLN A 784 2.53 24.45 -43.58
CA GLN A 784 1.98 23.91 -42.32
C GLN A 784 0.55 24.40 -42.12
N VAL A 785 -0.37 23.45 -41.90
CA VAL A 785 -1.80 23.64 -41.64
C VAL A 785 -2.17 23.15 -40.25
#